data_AF-A0A940RZN0-F1
#
_entry.id   AF-A0A940RZN0-F1
#
_cell.length_a   1.000
_cell.length_b   1.000
_cell.length_c   1.000
_cell.angle_alpha   90.00
_cell.angle_beta   90.00
_cell.angle_gamma   90.00
#
_symmetry.space_group_name_H-M   'P 1'
#
loop_
_entity.id
_entity.type
_entity.pdbx_description
1 polymer ?
#
loop_
_entity_poly.entity_id
_entity_poly.type
_entity_poly.pdbx_seq_one_letter_code
_entity_poly.pdbx_strand_id
1 'polypeptide(L)'
;MCLQCLARDPELTTYDSHVAAASGSATVDTVRASLPSYSLDQVGTQLTHGYWNSTGRDWRAFDVTSGGTLTYDVSQLDATGRATAIQAFDAWTAATGIQFTAVSSASADIVFVDDNSGAYAYSYIAGHTITQSYVNVHAGWQAYGGYYLQTYIHEIGHAMGLGHAGNYNGSASFGTNAHYQQDSWQYSIMSYFDQWENTYTDATHNYVASAQMADMVAMWWLYGTPGNVNTGDTVYGDGTTLSQTGMGLSTSWAVTIFDSGGTDTINLASRGYAQRIDLRGESFSDINGETGNLAIMRGAVIENAHTGNGWDHVTTNEGDNHIRTGGGNDTMVASTGDDTLDGGAGSDTVEFSGAFGDYALSHTDGITVSTADGATQVVSVETLVFADGTAVIGSSSEGATYSFTATDAAHVSVVVTLDTDRSAAWAALTDTFDASGTLLTRTTLNDNGTSSFEDFTTSDTTVALTDDSDEYAWSAWTRTYDGNGTITESVMVMDNGVTRTTQYEDGQRTQMAAADTQDVAAWDAYSDTYGSTGERTGQTVTWDDGRIMQTGFQGGQRSTTTVTDAADSFTWASYTDRYDDAGARTEQVMTMDNGLQINSTWSGNSRTSVTVSDTAGRHSWDSYTDSFDALGRCTQREMTLDNGLQINTGFANGTRSSVTVTDGGDGYSWSSYTDTFDAAGNRTSQVMTLDNGLEIATAFSGGDPSARTMTDHNDQFVWQTATTRYDASGQVTEKALLMDDGREISTAYSGGERTSTSVTDSGENFSWQSYTDHFDLASGARVARELTFDSGMEIDTEYHTNGARSSVTVTDGGGAFFWSHYTTTYDTAGDALERVLTLDNGQELTTTFAEEPDYGLA
;
A
#
# COMPACT_ATOMS: atom_id res chain seq x y z
N MET A 1 -74.50 -45.55 11.60
CA MET A 1 -75.23 -45.37 12.88
C MET A 1 -74.27 -44.69 13.83
N CYS A 2 -74.69 -43.55 14.39
CA CYS A 2 -73.88 -42.63 15.21
C CYS A 2 -74.24 -42.79 16.71
N LEU A 3 -73.21 -42.72 17.56
CA LEU A 3 -73.23 -42.70 19.04
C LEU A 3 -71.99 -41.86 19.41
N GLN A 4 -72.01 -40.54 19.44
CA GLN A 4 -72.97 -39.66 20.09
C GLN A 4 -73.24 -38.38 19.29
N CYS A 5 -74.43 -37.78 19.21
CA CYS A 5 -75.79 -38.13 19.67
C CYS A 5 -75.90 -39.15 20.82
N LEU A 6 -75.30 -38.86 21.99
CA LEU A 6 -75.61 -39.48 23.29
C LEU A 6 -74.85 -38.91 24.51
N ALA A 7 -74.38 -37.67 24.56
CA ALA A 7 -74.13 -37.02 25.86
C ALA A 7 -74.28 -35.51 25.77
N ARG A 8 -75.53 -35.06 25.87
CA ARG A 8 -76.00 -34.04 26.82
C ARG A 8 -77.50 -33.87 26.60
N ASP A 9 -78.23 -34.68 27.35
CA ASP A 9 -79.68 -34.62 27.52
C ASP A 9 -80.05 -33.36 28.34
N PRO A 10 -81.05 -32.57 27.90
CA PRO A 10 -81.53 -31.38 28.60
C PRO A 10 -82.38 -31.62 29.87
N GLU A 11 -82.56 -32.85 30.38
CA GLU A 11 -83.38 -33.11 31.59
C GLU A 11 -82.65 -33.47 32.90
N LEU A 12 -81.32 -33.47 32.98
CA LEU A 12 -80.61 -33.75 34.24
C LEU A 12 -80.07 -32.49 34.94
N THR A 13 -80.79 -32.10 35.98
CA THR A 13 -80.42 -31.09 36.96
C THR A 13 -79.48 -31.69 38.00
N THR A 14 -78.20 -31.28 38.03
CA THR A 14 -77.38 -31.10 39.25
C THR A 14 -75.99 -30.55 38.90
N TYR A 15 -75.66 -29.44 39.57
CA TYR A 15 -74.36 -28.76 39.61
C TYR A 15 -73.38 -29.49 40.54
N ASP A 16 -72.09 -29.50 40.19
CA ASP A 16 -70.96 -29.31 41.15
C ASP A 16 -69.68 -29.05 40.30
N SER A 17 -69.24 -27.81 40.08
CA SER A 17 -68.41 -26.97 40.95
C SER A 17 -67.14 -27.68 41.45
N HIS A 18 -65.96 -27.17 41.08
CA HIS A 18 -64.85 -27.09 42.02
C HIS A 18 -63.94 -25.90 41.70
N VAL A 19 -63.89 -25.04 42.72
CA VAL A 19 -63.09 -23.84 42.89
C VAL A 19 -61.67 -24.21 43.31
N ALA A 20 -60.73 -23.33 42.99
CA ALA A 20 -59.32 -23.34 43.35
C ALA A 20 -59.01 -23.60 44.85
N ALA A 21 -57.92 -24.32 45.13
CA ALA A 21 -56.65 -23.75 45.63
C ALA A 21 -55.71 -24.81 46.28
N ALA A 22 -54.46 -24.78 45.80
CA ALA A 22 -53.17 -24.98 46.47
C ALA A 22 -52.73 -26.30 47.16
N SER A 23 -51.51 -26.68 46.76
CA SER A 23 -50.38 -27.27 47.52
C SER A 23 -50.21 -28.79 47.57
N GLY A 24 -49.00 -29.24 47.22
CA GLY A 24 -48.40 -30.47 47.75
C GLY A 24 -47.97 -31.52 46.74
N SER A 25 -46.74 -31.35 46.22
CA SER A 25 -45.81 -32.35 45.65
C SER A 25 -46.16 -33.85 45.79
N ALA A 26 -46.16 -34.58 44.67
CA ALA A 26 -45.09 -35.52 44.32
C ALA A 26 -45.38 -36.20 42.98
N THR A 27 -44.40 -36.10 42.08
CA THR A 27 -44.34 -36.63 40.73
C THR A 27 -44.29 -38.17 40.70
N VAL A 28 -45.12 -38.78 39.84
CA VAL A 28 -44.76 -40.02 39.13
C VAL A 28 -44.83 -39.70 37.65
N ASP A 29 -43.66 -39.33 37.14
CA ASP A 29 -43.40 -38.93 35.78
C ASP A 29 -43.29 -40.17 34.90
N THR A 30 -44.38 -40.56 34.23
CA THR A 30 -44.26 -41.33 33.00
C THR A 30 -43.91 -40.34 31.90
N VAL A 31 -42.61 -40.11 31.72
CA VAL A 31 -42.03 -39.32 30.64
C VAL A 31 -42.50 -39.90 29.30
N ARG A 32 -43.56 -39.33 28.72
CA ARG A 32 -43.78 -39.42 27.28
C ARG A 32 -42.67 -38.58 26.64
N ALA A 33 -41.96 -39.14 25.67
CA ALA A 33 -40.96 -38.37 24.92
C ALA A 33 -41.62 -37.10 24.39
N SER A 34 -40.99 -35.93 24.60
CA SER A 34 -41.46 -34.66 24.07
C SER A 34 -41.59 -34.76 22.55
N LEU A 35 -42.71 -34.30 21.99
CA LEU A 35 -42.89 -34.25 20.53
C LEU A 35 -41.77 -33.40 19.90
N PRO A 36 -41.31 -33.70 18.67
CA PRO A 36 -40.36 -32.84 17.98
C PRO A 36 -40.96 -31.46 17.71
N SER A 37 -40.13 -30.41 17.75
CA SER A 37 -40.51 -29.07 17.31
C SER A 37 -40.26 -28.94 15.81
N TYR A 38 -41.25 -28.47 15.05
CA TYR A 38 -41.17 -28.22 13.61
C TYR A 38 -41.02 -26.73 13.31
N SER A 39 -40.24 -26.39 12.30
CA SER A 39 -40.28 -25.06 11.67
C SER A 39 -41.54 -24.88 10.83
N LEU A 40 -41.89 -23.63 10.50
CA LEU A 40 -43.02 -23.32 9.61
C LEU A 40 -42.93 -24.06 8.26
N ASP A 41 -41.73 -24.16 7.68
CA ASP A 41 -41.49 -24.93 6.45
C ASP A 41 -41.73 -26.44 6.63
N GLN A 42 -41.39 -27.01 7.79
CA GLN A 42 -41.66 -28.42 8.06
C GLN A 42 -43.16 -28.69 8.23
N VAL A 43 -43.88 -27.78 8.87
CA VAL A 43 -45.36 -27.82 8.92
C VAL A 43 -45.92 -27.67 7.50
N GLY A 44 -45.45 -26.71 6.70
CA GLY A 44 -45.86 -26.55 5.30
C GLY A 44 -45.58 -27.81 4.44
N THR A 45 -44.48 -28.51 4.70
CA THR A 45 -44.17 -29.82 4.07
C THR A 45 -45.15 -30.89 4.50
N GLN A 46 -45.54 -30.92 5.77
CA GLN A 46 -46.54 -31.84 6.26
C GLN A 46 -47.90 -31.60 5.57
N LEU A 47 -48.30 -30.33 5.38
CA LEU A 47 -49.54 -29.96 4.69
C LEU A 47 -49.50 -30.32 3.20
N THR A 48 -48.39 -30.07 2.50
CA THR A 48 -48.29 -30.28 1.04
C THR A 48 -47.92 -31.70 0.63
N HIS A 49 -47.18 -32.44 1.47
CA HIS A 49 -46.65 -33.77 1.13
C HIS A 49 -46.91 -34.79 2.23
N GLY A 50 -46.61 -34.47 3.49
CA GLY A 50 -46.63 -35.44 4.59
C GLY A 50 -47.97 -36.14 4.77
N TYR A 51 -49.06 -35.37 4.87
CA TYR A 51 -50.41 -35.91 4.97
C TYR A 51 -50.77 -36.74 3.74
N TRP A 52 -50.52 -36.24 2.53
CA TRP A 52 -50.87 -36.95 1.30
C TRP A 52 -50.12 -38.28 1.18
N ASN A 53 -48.82 -38.29 1.43
CA ASN A 53 -48.00 -39.49 1.46
C ASN A 53 -48.52 -40.51 2.47
N SER A 54 -48.95 -40.06 3.66
CA SER A 54 -49.55 -40.95 4.67
C SER A 54 -50.83 -41.63 4.19
N THR A 55 -51.57 -41.00 3.27
CA THR A 55 -52.77 -41.54 2.63
C THR A 55 -52.50 -42.31 1.33
N GLY A 56 -51.23 -42.47 0.94
CA GLY A 56 -50.82 -43.11 -0.32
C GLY A 56 -51.09 -42.26 -1.56
N ARG A 57 -51.17 -40.93 -1.41
CA ARG A 57 -51.37 -39.94 -2.47
C ARG A 57 -50.15 -39.02 -2.57
N ASP A 58 -50.03 -38.26 -3.65
CA ASP A 58 -48.98 -37.26 -3.84
C ASP A 58 -49.53 -35.83 -3.68
N TRP A 59 -48.64 -34.84 -3.63
CA TRP A 59 -48.98 -33.42 -3.64
C TRP A 59 -49.77 -33.04 -4.90
N ARG A 60 -50.52 -31.95 -4.82
CA ARG A 60 -51.37 -31.48 -5.93
C ARG A 60 -51.76 -30.02 -5.77
N ALA A 61 -51.97 -29.36 -6.90
CA ALA A 61 -52.38 -27.96 -6.98
C ALA A 61 -53.18 -27.70 -8.26
N PHE A 62 -53.95 -26.62 -8.29
CA PHE A 62 -54.48 -26.08 -9.55
C PHE A 62 -53.33 -25.50 -10.39
N ASP A 63 -53.49 -25.47 -11.72
CA ASP A 63 -52.55 -24.81 -12.63
C ASP A 63 -52.80 -23.30 -12.66
N VAL A 64 -52.43 -22.62 -11.57
CA VAL A 64 -52.59 -21.18 -11.36
C VAL A 64 -51.42 -20.65 -10.53
N THR A 65 -51.15 -19.35 -10.62
CA THR A 65 -50.17 -18.66 -9.76
C THR A 65 -50.79 -17.39 -9.18
N SER A 66 -50.09 -16.74 -8.25
CA SER A 66 -50.49 -15.43 -7.72
C SER A 66 -50.86 -14.44 -8.82
N GLY A 67 -51.96 -13.69 -8.63
CA GLY A 67 -52.54 -12.78 -9.62
C GLY A 67 -53.40 -13.47 -10.70
N GLY A 68 -53.36 -14.81 -10.78
CA GLY A 68 -54.25 -15.61 -11.61
C GLY A 68 -55.68 -15.67 -11.06
N THR A 69 -56.57 -16.38 -11.77
CA THR A 69 -57.99 -16.49 -11.39
C THR A 69 -58.44 -17.93 -11.34
N LEU A 70 -59.13 -18.29 -10.25
CA LEU A 70 -59.91 -19.52 -10.13
C LEU A 70 -61.40 -19.19 -10.06
N THR A 71 -62.21 -20.01 -10.71
CA THR A 71 -63.67 -19.86 -10.70
C THR A 71 -64.31 -20.73 -9.64
N TYR A 72 -65.36 -20.23 -8.99
CA TYR A 72 -66.12 -21.00 -8.03
C TYR A 72 -67.64 -20.90 -8.24
N ASP A 73 -68.36 -21.96 -7.91
CA ASP A 73 -69.83 -21.99 -7.92
C ASP A 73 -70.38 -22.27 -6.51
N VAL A 74 -71.07 -21.28 -5.96
CA VAL A 74 -71.75 -21.30 -4.65
C VAL A 74 -73.28 -21.17 -4.81
N SER A 75 -73.80 -21.38 -6.02
CA SER A 75 -75.23 -21.21 -6.32
C SER A 75 -76.13 -22.24 -5.62
N GLN A 76 -75.55 -23.37 -5.20
CA GLN A 76 -76.27 -24.43 -4.49
C GLN A 76 -76.35 -24.21 -2.98
N LEU A 77 -75.55 -23.30 -2.43
CA LEU A 77 -75.59 -22.95 -1.01
C LEU A 77 -76.78 -22.03 -0.69
N ASP A 78 -77.26 -22.11 0.56
CA ASP A 78 -78.15 -21.10 1.09
C ASP A 78 -77.50 -19.69 1.18
N ALA A 79 -78.28 -18.67 1.56
CA ALA A 79 -77.78 -17.30 1.60
C ALA A 79 -76.63 -17.09 2.60
N THR A 80 -76.67 -17.77 3.75
CA THR A 80 -75.65 -17.66 4.80
C THR A 80 -74.38 -18.38 4.39
N GLY A 81 -74.50 -19.61 3.90
CA GLY A 81 -73.39 -20.40 3.36
C GLY A 81 -72.70 -19.70 2.21
N ARG A 82 -73.46 -19.10 1.27
CA ARG A 82 -72.89 -18.32 0.17
C ARG A 82 -72.10 -17.11 0.66
N ALA A 83 -72.62 -16.34 1.63
CA ALA A 83 -71.90 -15.20 2.19
C ALA A 83 -70.62 -15.63 2.92
N THR A 84 -70.67 -16.75 3.65
CA THR A 84 -69.53 -17.31 4.38
C THR A 84 -68.46 -17.84 3.42
N ALA A 85 -68.85 -18.53 2.35
CA ALA A 85 -67.93 -19.00 1.33
C ALA A 85 -67.18 -17.84 0.65
N ILE A 86 -67.86 -16.72 0.37
CA ILE A 86 -67.21 -15.52 -0.19
C ILE A 86 -66.17 -14.96 0.78
N GLN A 87 -66.49 -14.84 2.07
CA GLN A 87 -65.51 -14.40 3.08
C GLN A 87 -64.31 -15.35 3.18
N ALA A 88 -64.53 -16.65 3.05
CA ALA A 88 -63.46 -17.64 3.07
C ALA A 88 -62.57 -17.55 1.82
N PHE A 89 -63.16 -17.26 0.65
CA PHE A 89 -62.39 -16.97 -0.55
C PHE A 89 -61.59 -15.67 -0.42
N ASP A 90 -62.15 -14.61 0.17
CA ASP A 90 -61.42 -13.37 0.46
C ASP A 90 -60.20 -13.64 1.35
N ALA A 91 -60.34 -14.50 2.36
CA ALA A 91 -59.24 -14.89 3.25
C ALA A 91 -58.12 -15.65 2.49
N TRP A 92 -58.48 -16.50 1.51
CA TRP A 92 -57.49 -17.14 0.64
C TRP A 92 -56.89 -16.20 -0.40
N THR A 93 -57.65 -15.23 -0.91
CA THR A 93 -57.11 -14.14 -1.76
C THR A 93 -56.08 -13.32 -0.98
N ALA A 94 -56.37 -12.99 0.28
CA ALA A 94 -55.45 -12.28 1.17
C ALA A 94 -54.14 -13.06 1.41
N ALA A 95 -54.18 -14.39 1.44
CA ALA A 95 -53.02 -15.23 1.68
C ALA A 95 -52.20 -15.59 0.42
N THR A 96 -52.86 -15.65 -0.75
CA THR A 96 -52.29 -16.24 -1.97
C THR A 96 -52.17 -15.27 -3.14
N GLY A 97 -52.86 -14.13 -3.09
CA GLY A 97 -52.99 -13.21 -4.22
C GLY A 97 -53.77 -13.78 -5.42
N ILE A 98 -54.34 -14.99 -5.32
CA ILE A 98 -55.20 -15.59 -6.35
C ILE A 98 -56.58 -14.96 -6.26
N GLN A 99 -57.13 -14.59 -7.42
CA GLN A 99 -58.48 -14.04 -7.50
C GLN A 99 -59.51 -15.15 -7.65
N PHE A 100 -60.47 -15.19 -6.73
CA PHE A 100 -61.60 -16.11 -6.81
C PHE A 100 -62.80 -15.41 -7.44
N THR A 101 -63.31 -15.92 -8.57
CA THR A 101 -64.43 -15.33 -9.30
C THR A 101 -65.65 -16.25 -9.29
N ALA A 102 -66.78 -15.74 -8.79
CA ALA A 102 -68.04 -16.47 -8.80
C ALA A 102 -68.55 -16.69 -10.23
N VAL A 103 -68.97 -17.93 -10.53
CA VAL A 103 -69.66 -18.32 -11.76
C VAL A 103 -70.87 -19.20 -11.41
N SER A 104 -71.82 -19.34 -12.33
CA SER A 104 -72.94 -20.28 -12.21
C SER A 104 -72.75 -21.41 -13.22
N SER A 105 -71.79 -22.30 -12.94
CA SER A 105 -71.44 -23.40 -13.82
C SER A 105 -70.94 -24.60 -13.00
N ALA A 106 -71.47 -25.78 -13.31
CA ALA A 106 -70.95 -27.05 -12.79
C ALA A 106 -69.52 -27.37 -13.27
N SER A 107 -68.98 -26.58 -14.20
CA SER A 107 -67.58 -26.66 -14.66
C SER A 107 -66.67 -25.64 -13.97
N ALA A 108 -67.11 -24.96 -12.92
CA ALA A 108 -66.24 -24.10 -12.11
C ALA A 108 -65.09 -24.91 -11.51
N ASP A 109 -63.95 -24.28 -11.25
CA ASP A 109 -62.78 -24.94 -10.68
C ASP A 109 -63.08 -25.49 -9.28
N ILE A 110 -63.88 -24.76 -8.49
CA ILE A 110 -64.34 -25.17 -7.15
C ILE A 110 -65.87 -25.10 -7.09
N VAL A 111 -66.54 -26.21 -6.79
CA VAL A 111 -68.01 -26.27 -6.67
C VAL A 111 -68.42 -26.57 -5.22
N PHE A 112 -69.33 -25.76 -4.68
CA PHE A 112 -69.84 -25.90 -3.32
C PHE A 112 -71.24 -26.51 -3.26
N VAL A 113 -71.44 -27.37 -2.27
CA VAL A 113 -72.74 -27.95 -1.88
C VAL A 113 -72.88 -27.98 -0.35
N ASP A 114 -74.11 -28.12 0.17
CA ASP A 114 -74.40 -28.16 1.62
C ASP A 114 -75.42 -29.24 2.03
N ASP A 115 -75.76 -30.15 1.11
CA ASP A 115 -76.83 -31.14 1.27
C ASP A 115 -76.36 -32.49 1.85
N ASN A 116 -75.05 -32.71 1.97
CA ASN A 116 -74.49 -33.91 2.58
C ASN A 116 -74.02 -33.66 4.02
N SER A 117 -74.17 -34.67 4.89
CA SER A 117 -73.74 -34.59 6.28
C SER A 117 -72.22 -34.43 6.39
N GLY A 118 -71.79 -33.52 7.26
CA GLY A 118 -70.37 -33.29 7.58
C GLY A 118 -69.77 -32.11 6.81
N ALA A 119 -68.46 -31.95 6.96
CA ALA A 119 -67.62 -31.04 6.18
C ALA A 119 -66.49 -31.86 5.55
N TYR A 120 -66.27 -31.70 4.24
CA TYR A 120 -65.19 -32.35 3.52
C TYR A 120 -64.97 -31.71 2.14
N ALA A 121 -63.77 -31.89 1.60
CA ALA A 121 -63.44 -31.59 0.22
C ALA A 121 -62.83 -32.80 -0.52
N TYR A 122 -63.03 -32.85 -1.84
CA TYR A 122 -62.32 -33.79 -2.70
C TYR A 122 -62.04 -33.17 -4.07
N SER A 123 -61.02 -33.71 -4.75
CA SER A 123 -60.53 -33.15 -6.02
C SER A 123 -60.40 -34.22 -7.09
N TYR A 124 -60.70 -33.86 -8.33
CA TYR A 124 -60.30 -34.59 -9.52
C TYR A 124 -58.90 -34.14 -9.95
N ILE A 125 -58.03 -35.10 -10.24
CA ILE A 125 -56.60 -34.86 -10.44
C ILE A 125 -56.13 -35.56 -11.72
N ALA A 126 -55.34 -34.86 -12.51
CA ALA A 126 -54.59 -35.40 -13.63
C ALA A 126 -53.08 -35.17 -13.39
N GLY A 127 -52.34 -36.23 -13.04
CA GLY A 127 -50.96 -36.09 -12.57
C GLY A 127 -50.92 -35.43 -11.19
N HIS A 128 -50.29 -34.26 -11.08
CA HIS A 128 -50.34 -33.40 -9.87
C HIS A 128 -51.26 -32.19 -10.04
N THR A 129 -51.93 -32.05 -11.19
CA THR A 129 -52.82 -30.92 -11.47
C THR A 129 -54.23 -31.25 -11.04
N ILE A 130 -54.80 -30.43 -10.14
CA ILE A 130 -56.21 -30.42 -9.80
C ILE A 130 -56.97 -29.84 -11.00
N THR A 131 -57.92 -30.61 -11.54
CA THR A 131 -58.77 -30.16 -12.65
C THR A 131 -60.11 -29.60 -12.17
N GLN A 132 -60.58 -30.03 -11.00
CA GLN A 132 -61.78 -29.53 -10.34
C GLN A 132 -61.84 -30.03 -8.89
N SER A 133 -62.32 -29.20 -7.97
CA SER A 133 -62.57 -29.55 -6.57
C SER A 133 -64.04 -29.37 -6.19
N TYR A 134 -64.50 -30.20 -5.25
CA TYR A 134 -65.83 -30.14 -4.66
C TYR A 134 -65.70 -29.97 -3.16
N VAL A 135 -66.46 -29.04 -2.61
CA VAL A 135 -66.50 -28.75 -1.17
C VAL A 135 -67.92 -28.92 -0.67
N ASN A 136 -68.08 -29.68 0.41
CA ASN A 136 -69.34 -29.81 1.13
C ASN A 136 -69.18 -29.27 2.55
N VAL A 137 -70.04 -28.34 2.95
CA VAL A 137 -70.21 -27.95 4.36
C VAL A 137 -71.70 -27.95 4.67
N HIS A 138 -72.16 -28.92 5.47
CA HIS A 138 -73.59 -29.09 5.74
C HIS A 138 -74.22 -27.84 6.38
N ALA A 139 -75.39 -27.41 5.92
CA ALA A 139 -76.06 -26.18 6.38
C ALA A 139 -76.27 -26.10 7.90
N GLY A 140 -76.43 -27.25 8.58
CA GLY A 140 -76.55 -27.32 10.04
C GLY A 140 -75.33 -26.82 10.83
N TRP A 141 -74.17 -26.66 10.19
CA TRP A 141 -72.96 -26.14 10.83
C TRP A 141 -73.03 -24.64 11.14
N GLN A 142 -74.01 -23.92 10.59
CA GLN A 142 -74.29 -22.52 10.94
C GLN A 142 -74.50 -22.31 12.44
N ALA A 143 -74.92 -23.35 13.17
CA ALA A 143 -75.10 -23.31 14.62
C ALA A 143 -73.78 -23.19 15.41
N TYR A 144 -72.62 -23.43 14.79
CA TYR A 144 -71.30 -23.37 15.45
C TYR A 144 -70.65 -21.97 15.45
N GLY A 145 -71.37 -20.92 15.03
CA GLY A 145 -70.89 -19.54 15.13
C GLY A 145 -69.60 -19.30 14.33
N GLY A 146 -68.56 -18.75 14.97
CA GLY A 146 -67.28 -18.41 14.30
C GLY A 146 -66.57 -19.61 13.67
N TYR A 147 -66.72 -20.80 14.25
CA TYR A 147 -66.14 -22.04 13.71
C TYR A 147 -66.71 -22.40 12.32
N TYR A 148 -67.88 -21.86 11.96
CA TYR A 148 -68.46 -22.05 10.64
C TYR A 148 -67.59 -21.43 9.54
N LEU A 149 -67.11 -20.20 9.71
CA LEU A 149 -66.21 -19.56 8.73
C LEU A 149 -64.86 -20.29 8.67
N GLN A 150 -64.28 -20.62 9.83
CA GLN A 150 -63.04 -21.38 9.92
C GLN A 150 -63.12 -22.71 9.15
N THR A 151 -64.26 -23.41 9.23
CA THR A 151 -64.50 -24.65 8.47
C THR A 151 -64.50 -24.39 6.96
N TYR A 152 -65.13 -23.33 6.47
CA TYR A 152 -65.07 -23.00 5.04
C TYR A 152 -63.64 -22.71 4.57
N ILE A 153 -62.85 -21.96 5.34
CA ILE A 153 -61.45 -21.67 5.01
C ILE A 153 -60.64 -22.98 4.98
N HIS A 154 -60.82 -23.86 5.97
CA HIS A 154 -60.20 -25.19 6.05
C HIS A 154 -60.52 -26.05 4.81
N GLU A 155 -61.80 -26.19 4.46
CA GLU A 155 -62.20 -27.03 3.33
C GLU A 155 -61.75 -26.47 1.98
N ILE A 156 -61.68 -25.15 1.84
CA ILE A 156 -61.06 -24.52 0.66
C ILE A 156 -59.55 -24.83 0.64
N GLY A 157 -58.87 -24.85 1.78
CA GLY A 157 -57.48 -25.29 1.89
C GLY A 157 -57.29 -26.69 1.32
N HIS A 158 -58.16 -27.63 1.66
CA HIS A 158 -58.18 -28.96 1.04
C HIS A 158 -58.49 -28.95 -0.46
N ALA A 159 -59.46 -28.15 -0.90
CA ALA A 159 -59.82 -28.00 -2.31
C ALA A 159 -58.65 -27.45 -3.16
N MET A 160 -57.79 -26.64 -2.54
CA MET A 160 -56.56 -26.06 -3.09
C MET A 160 -55.34 -26.96 -2.86
N GLY A 161 -55.50 -28.16 -2.28
CA GLY A 161 -54.44 -29.17 -2.23
C GLY A 161 -53.68 -29.28 -0.90
N LEU A 162 -54.06 -28.55 0.15
CA LEU A 162 -53.48 -28.75 1.49
C LEU A 162 -54.02 -30.01 2.16
N GLY A 163 -53.18 -30.72 2.89
CA GLY A 163 -53.54 -31.79 3.81
C GLY A 163 -53.77 -31.31 5.24
N HIS A 164 -54.04 -32.23 6.16
CA HIS A 164 -54.08 -31.90 7.58
C HIS A 164 -52.68 -31.70 8.16
N ALA A 165 -52.61 -30.95 9.26
CA ALA A 165 -51.38 -30.71 10.01
C ALA A 165 -50.81 -32.00 10.64
N GLY A 166 -51.56 -33.10 10.73
CA GLY A 166 -51.01 -34.42 11.10
C GLY A 166 -51.63 -35.56 10.30
N ASN A 167 -51.21 -36.80 10.58
CA ASN A 167 -51.69 -37.99 9.86
C ASN A 167 -52.99 -38.53 10.49
N TYR A 168 -53.98 -37.66 10.64
CA TYR A 168 -55.30 -37.95 11.18
C TYR A 168 -56.39 -37.48 10.23
N ASN A 169 -57.61 -38.02 10.38
CA ASN A 169 -58.75 -37.65 9.56
C ASN A 169 -60.06 -37.93 10.32
N GLY A 170 -61.00 -36.99 10.29
CA GLY A 170 -62.33 -37.09 10.91
C GLY A 170 -62.36 -36.88 12.43
N SER A 171 -61.40 -37.41 13.18
CA SER A 171 -61.23 -37.13 14.62
C SER A 171 -59.78 -37.33 15.06
N ALA A 172 -59.30 -36.53 16.00
CA ALA A 172 -57.96 -36.64 16.57
C ALA A 172 -57.94 -36.20 18.04
N SER A 173 -56.93 -36.64 18.80
CA SER A 173 -56.61 -36.14 20.14
C SER A 173 -55.13 -35.79 20.21
N PHE A 174 -54.79 -34.59 20.67
CA PHE A 174 -53.44 -34.05 20.60
C PHE A 174 -52.40 -35.01 21.18
N GLY A 175 -52.61 -35.46 22.43
CA GLY A 175 -51.68 -36.33 23.13
C GLY A 175 -51.45 -37.72 22.50
N THR A 176 -52.22 -38.12 21.49
CA THR A 176 -52.07 -39.42 20.81
C THR A 176 -51.74 -39.27 19.33
N ASN A 177 -52.28 -38.24 18.67
CA ASN A 177 -52.27 -38.12 17.22
C ASN A 177 -51.35 -37.01 16.69
N ALA A 178 -50.98 -36.02 17.51
CA ALA A 178 -50.04 -34.99 17.08
C ALA A 178 -48.64 -35.59 16.89
N HIS A 179 -47.95 -35.14 15.84
CA HIS A 179 -46.60 -35.62 15.49
C HIS A 179 -45.50 -34.64 15.85
N TYR A 180 -45.84 -33.37 16.11
CA TYR A 180 -44.92 -32.29 16.42
C TYR A 180 -45.64 -31.23 17.27
N GLN A 181 -44.87 -30.33 17.90
CA GLN A 181 -45.37 -29.38 18.89
C GLN A 181 -46.30 -28.31 18.30
N GLN A 182 -46.04 -27.84 17.08
CA GLN A 182 -46.75 -26.73 16.43
C GLN A 182 -48.08 -27.13 15.76
N ASP A 183 -48.54 -28.38 15.91
CA ASP A 183 -49.82 -28.84 15.36
C ASP A 183 -50.99 -28.20 16.14
N SER A 184 -51.37 -26.99 15.76
CA SER A 184 -52.46 -26.21 16.35
C SER A 184 -53.05 -25.20 15.38
N TRP A 185 -54.25 -24.70 15.70
CA TRP A 185 -54.90 -23.59 15.01
C TRP A 185 -54.04 -22.31 14.97
N GLN A 186 -53.10 -22.10 15.89
CA GLN A 186 -52.23 -20.93 15.86
C GLN A 186 -51.27 -20.94 14.68
N TYR A 187 -50.81 -22.13 14.26
CA TYR A 187 -49.84 -22.28 13.17
C TYR A 187 -50.48 -22.67 11.85
N SER A 188 -51.59 -23.42 11.88
CA SER A 188 -52.29 -23.89 10.68
C SER A 188 -53.78 -24.08 10.95
N ILE A 189 -54.62 -23.48 10.10
CA ILE A 189 -56.06 -23.73 10.08
C ILE A 189 -56.39 -25.19 9.73
N MET A 190 -55.44 -25.93 9.14
CA MET A 190 -55.58 -27.34 8.79
C MET A 190 -55.39 -28.29 9.99
N SER A 191 -55.07 -27.76 11.16
CA SER A 191 -54.98 -28.55 12.40
C SER A 191 -56.36 -28.81 13.01
N TYR A 192 -56.48 -29.95 13.70
CA TYR A 192 -57.67 -30.28 14.49
C TYR A 192 -57.60 -29.74 15.91
N PHE A 193 -56.44 -29.26 16.36
CA PHE A 193 -56.21 -28.91 17.74
C PHE A 193 -56.26 -27.40 17.94
N ASP A 194 -57.16 -26.95 18.81
CA ASP A 194 -57.18 -25.55 19.23
C ASP A 194 -56.04 -25.24 20.23
N GLN A 195 -55.88 -23.96 20.58
CA GLN A 195 -54.80 -23.49 21.45
C GLN A 195 -54.83 -24.12 22.85
N TRP A 196 -56.00 -24.56 23.35
CA TRP A 196 -56.13 -25.23 24.65
C TRP A 196 -55.87 -26.73 24.58
N GLU A 197 -56.21 -27.39 23.47
CA GLU A 197 -55.92 -28.81 23.27
C GLU A 197 -54.41 -29.09 23.08
N ASN A 198 -53.69 -28.16 22.47
CA ASN A 198 -52.24 -28.24 22.29
C ASN A 198 -51.49 -27.64 23.51
N THR A 199 -50.97 -28.51 24.37
CA THR A 199 -50.23 -28.10 25.59
C THR A 199 -48.88 -27.43 25.34
N TYR A 200 -48.40 -27.35 24.09
CA TYR A 200 -47.17 -26.64 23.71
C TYR A 200 -47.44 -25.23 23.17
N THR A 201 -48.72 -24.87 22.96
CA THR A 201 -49.13 -23.55 22.50
C THR A 201 -49.51 -22.68 23.70
N ASP A 202 -48.79 -21.57 23.90
CA ASP A 202 -49.14 -20.55 24.89
C ASP A 202 -49.90 -19.41 24.20
N ALA A 203 -51.19 -19.61 23.96
CA ALA A 203 -52.05 -18.65 23.28
C ALA A 203 -53.49 -18.72 23.78
N THR A 204 -54.22 -17.62 23.63
CA THR A 204 -55.65 -17.57 23.94
C THR A 204 -56.43 -18.39 22.91
N HIS A 205 -57.46 -19.12 23.38
CA HIS A 205 -58.36 -19.85 22.49
C HIS A 205 -59.19 -18.88 21.66
N ASN A 206 -58.89 -18.86 20.37
CA ASN A 206 -59.52 -18.00 19.39
C ASN A 206 -59.82 -18.77 18.12
N TYR A 207 -60.97 -18.47 17.51
CA TYR A 207 -61.20 -18.86 16.12
C TYR A 207 -60.26 -18.09 15.21
N VAL A 208 -59.85 -18.72 14.12
CA VAL A 208 -58.95 -18.11 13.13
C VAL A 208 -59.71 -17.61 11.90
N ALA A 209 -59.39 -16.39 11.45
CA ALA A 209 -60.08 -15.72 10.32
C ALA A 209 -59.30 -15.79 9.00
N SER A 210 -58.00 -16.07 9.07
CA SER A 210 -57.10 -16.11 7.94
C SER A 210 -56.50 -17.51 7.78
N ALA A 211 -55.89 -17.77 6.62
CA ALA A 211 -54.80 -18.72 6.57
C ALA A 211 -53.75 -18.33 7.62
N GLN A 212 -53.21 -19.30 8.36
CA GLN A 212 -52.15 -19.06 9.33
C GLN A 212 -50.78 -19.20 8.66
N MET A 213 -49.71 -18.84 9.36
CA MET A 213 -48.36 -18.81 8.78
C MET A 213 -47.97 -20.09 8.04
N ALA A 214 -48.22 -21.28 8.59
CA ALA A 214 -47.83 -22.53 7.92
C ALA A 214 -48.72 -22.85 6.71
N ASP A 215 -49.98 -22.42 6.72
CA ASP A 215 -50.88 -22.54 5.57
C ASP A 215 -50.40 -21.65 4.42
N MET A 216 -49.94 -20.43 4.73
CA MET A 216 -49.35 -19.51 3.76
C MET A 216 -48.07 -20.10 3.16
N VAL A 217 -47.13 -20.61 3.98
CA VAL A 217 -45.93 -21.31 3.46
C VAL A 217 -46.31 -22.43 2.50
N ALA A 218 -47.26 -23.27 2.90
CA ALA A 218 -47.72 -24.39 2.10
C ALA A 218 -48.34 -23.95 0.76
N MET A 219 -49.19 -22.92 0.78
CA MET A 219 -49.77 -22.36 -0.43
C MET A 219 -48.72 -21.72 -1.34
N TRP A 220 -47.73 -21.02 -0.78
CA TRP A 220 -46.68 -20.38 -1.58
C TRP A 220 -45.78 -21.40 -2.28
N TRP A 221 -45.63 -22.60 -1.74
CA TRP A 221 -44.97 -23.70 -2.47
C TRP A 221 -45.81 -24.27 -3.61
N LEU A 222 -47.13 -24.31 -3.46
CA LEU A 222 -48.04 -24.81 -4.49
C LEU A 222 -48.27 -23.77 -5.61
N TYR A 223 -48.34 -22.48 -5.26
CA TYR A 223 -48.86 -21.42 -6.14
C TYR A 223 -47.91 -20.21 -6.33
N GLY A 224 -46.76 -20.21 -5.66
CA GLY A 224 -45.81 -19.12 -5.63
C GLY A 224 -46.09 -18.09 -4.52
N THR A 225 -45.04 -17.38 -4.08
CA THR A 225 -45.16 -16.27 -3.12
C THR A 225 -45.87 -15.08 -3.77
N PRO A 226 -46.94 -14.54 -3.18
CA PRO A 226 -47.67 -13.39 -3.72
C PRO A 226 -46.85 -12.11 -3.66
N GLY A 227 -46.98 -11.29 -4.72
CA GLY A 227 -46.44 -9.92 -4.78
C GLY A 227 -47.52 -8.88 -5.13
N ASN A 228 -48.80 -9.24 -4.95
CA ASN A 228 -49.95 -8.44 -5.35
C ASN A 228 -51.05 -8.37 -4.26
N VAL A 229 -50.70 -8.66 -3.01
CA VAL A 229 -51.59 -8.51 -1.86
C VAL A 229 -51.29 -7.15 -1.23
N ASN A 230 -52.31 -6.29 -1.12
CA ASN A 230 -52.24 -5.01 -0.39
C ASN A 230 -51.04 -4.10 -0.73
N THR A 231 -50.59 -4.03 -1.98
CA THR A 231 -49.33 -3.35 -2.42
C THR A 231 -49.21 -1.82 -2.21
N GLY A 232 -50.08 -1.19 -1.43
CA GLY A 232 -49.96 0.21 -1.04
C GLY A 232 -50.40 0.38 0.42
N ASP A 233 -50.25 1.59 0.95
CA ASP A 233 -50.39 1.87 2.40
C ASP A 233 -51.69 1.30 3.01
N THR A 234 -51.52 0.32 3.90
CA THR A 234 -52.61 -0.44 4.51
C THR A 234 -52.68 -0.20 6.01
N VAL A 235 -53.88 0.13 6.50
CA VAL A 235 -54.16 0.26 7.94
C VAL A 235 -54.89 -0.98 8.43
N TYR A 236 -54.28 -1.68 9.39
CA TYR A 236 -54.81 -2.85 10.08
C TYR A 236 -55.38 -2.42 11.44
N GLY A 237 -56.67 -2.62 11.67
CA GLY A 237 -57.34 -2.26 12.93
C GLY A 237 -58.21 -1.00 12.86
N ASP A 238 -57.99 -0.05 13.76
CA ASP A 238 -58.81 1.15 13.88
C ASP A 238 -58.67 2.01 12.61
N GLY A 239 -59.81 2.30 11.97
CA GLY A 239 -59.82 3.04 10.70
C GLY A 239 -59.29 2.23 9.50
N THR A 240 -59.37 0.90 9.56
CA THR A 240 -58.82 0.00 8.53
C THR A 240 -59.18 0.38 7.10
N THR A 241 -58.21 0.23 6.19
CA THR A 241 -58.37 0.42 4.74
C THR A 241 -58.58 -0.90 3.98
N LEU A 242 -58.59 -2.04 4.69
CA LEU A 242 -58.81 -3.34 4.09
C LEU A 242 -60.21 -3.45 3.49
N SER A 243 -60.28 -3.93 2.24
CA SER A 243 -61.54 -4.21 1.55
C SER A 243 -61.95 -5.69 1.62
N GLN A 244 -61.00 -6.58 1.88
CA GLN A 244 -61.18 -8.03 1.92
C GLN A 244 -61.21 -8.57 3.35
N THR A 245 -61.91 -9.68 3.56
CA THR A 245 -61.97 -10.38 4.86
C THR A 245 -60.70 -11.20 5.09
N GLY A 246 -60.31 -11.39 6.35
CA GLY A 246 -59.27 -12.35 6.76
C GLY A 246 -58.19 -11.76 7.66
N MET A 247 -57.67 -10.57 7.35
CA MET A 247 -56.51 -9.98 8.06
C MET A 247 -56.88 -8.75 8.91
N GLY A 248 -58.17 -8.46 9.08
CA GLY A 248 -58.63 -7.30 9.86
C GLY A 248 -58.58 -7.53 11.38
N LEU A 249 -58.22 -6.50 12.14
CA LEU A 249 -58.08 -6.54 13.62
C LEU A 249 -59.33 -6.03 14.37
N SER A 250 -60.50 -6.06 13.73
CA SER A 250 -61.75 -5.52 14.29
C SER A 250 -62.58 -6.55 15.07
N THR A 251 -62.13 -7.80 15.16
CA THR A 251 -62.83 -8.94 15.77
C THR A 251 -62.00 -9.57 16.91
N SER A 252 -62.60 -10.50 17.66
CA SER A 252 -61.91 -11.35 18.64
C SER A 252 -61.30 -12.60 18.00
N TRP A 253 -60.87 -12.51 16.74
CA TRP A 253 -60.35 -13.65 15.99
C TRP A 253 -58.84 -13.52 15.85
N ALA A 254 -58.17 -14.67 15.82
CA ALA A 254 -56.75 -14.71 15.54
C ALA A 254 -56.49 -14.58 14.04
N VAL A 255 -55.50 -13.76 13.67
CA VAL A 255 -55.18 -13.47 12.27
C VAL A 255 -53.68 -13.48 12.02
N THR A 256 -53.31 -13.83 10.80
CA THR A 256 -51.97 -13.63 10.24
C THR A 256 -52.05 -12.55 9.17
N ILE A 257 -51.26 -11.50 9.32
CA ILE A 257 -51.10 -10.43 8.32
C ILE A 257 -50.05 -10.85 7.31
N PHE A 258 -50.38 -10.70 6.03
CA PHE A 258 -49.43 -10.70 4.92
C PHE A 258 -49.69 -9.48 4.04
N ASP A 259 -48.62 -8.76 3.73
CA ASP A 259 -48.64 -7.58 2.87
C ASP A 259 -47.48 -7.68 1.87
N SER A 260 -47.71 -7.25 0.62
CA SER A 260 -46.70 -7.27 -0.44
C SER A 260 -46.01 -5.90 -0.64
N GLY A 261 -46.39 -4.87 0.11
CA GLY A 261 -45.64 -3.62 0.21
C GLY A 261 -46.53 -2.37 0.33
N GLY A 262 -45.91 -1.22 0.59
CA GLY A 262 -46.61 -0.01 0.99
C GLY A 262 -45.95 0.53 2.26
N THR A 263 -46.56 1.53 2.89
CA THR A 263 -46.24 1.92 4.25
C THR A 263 -47.44 1.60 5.14
N ASP A 264 -47.33 0.52 5.90
CA ASP A 264 -48.43 -0.14 6.58
C ASP A 264 -48.46 0.19 8.07
N THR A 265 -49.65 0.16 8.65
CA THR A 265 -49.87 0.56 10.05
C THR A 265 -50.75 -0.45 10.78
N ILE A 266 -50.27 -1.00 11.89
CA ILE A 266 -51.13 -1.62 12.90
C ILE A 266 -51.64 -0.52 13.82
N ASN A 267 -52.92 -0.17 13.67
CA ASN A 267 -53.55 0.89 14.45
C ASN A 267 -54.52 0.31 15.48
N LEU A 268 -54.13 0.40 16.75
CA LEU A 268 -54.91 0.00 17.91
C LEU A 268 -55.11 1.19 18.87
N ALA A 269 -54.92 2.43 18.43
CA ALA A 269 -54.91 3.61 19.30
C ALA A 269 -56.17 3.80 20.17
N SER A 270 -57.32 3.20 19.81
CA SER A 270 -58.53 3.24 20.64
C SER A 270 -58.55 2.24 21.80
N ARG A 271 -57.57 1.34 21.89
CA ARG A 271 -57.54 0.27 22.88
C ARG A 271 -56.99 0.76 24.23
N GLY A 272 -57.41 0.09 25.30
CA GLY A 272 -56.97 0.36 26.68
C GLY A 272 -56.40 -0.88 27.38
N TYR A 273 -56.09 -1.93 26.62
CA TYR A 273 -55.39 -3.11 27.11
C TYR A 273 -53.88 -2.90 26.92
N ALA A 274 -53.07 -3.53 27.76
CA ALA A 274 -51.65 -3.71 27.49
C ALA A 274 -51.48 -4.62 26.27
N GLN A 275 -50.81 -4.11 25.24
CA GLN A 275 -50.50 -4.82 24.01
C GLN A 275 -49.04 -5.29 24.04
N ARG A 276 -48.74 -6.46 23.48
CA ARG A 276 -47.38 -6.85 23.10
C ARG A 276 -47.33 -6.98 21.58
N ILE A 277 -46.78 -5.99 20.89
CA ILE A 277 -46.66 -5.99 19.43
C ILE A 277 -45.22 -6.32 19.04
N ASP A 278 -45.05 -7.27 18.13
CA ASP A 278 -43.79 -7.61 17.50
C ASP A 278 -43.96 -7.42 15.98
N LEU A 279 -43.25 -6.44 15.41
CA LEU A 279 -43.37 -6.08 13.99
C LEU A 279 -42.51 -6.96 13.07
N ARG A 280 -41.74 -7.89 13.63
CA ARG A 280 -40.87 -8.78 12.85
C ARG A 280 -41.69 -9.89 12.21
N GLY A 281 -41.29 -10.30 11.01
CA GLY A 281 -41.87 -11.47 10.36
C GLY A 281 -41.73 -12.74 11.20
N GLU A 282 -42.75 -13.59 11.12
CA GLU A 282 -42.90 -14.86 11.85
C GLU A 282 -43.02 -14.73 13.37
N SER A 283 -43.32 -13.53 13.86
CA SER A 283 -43.58 -13.28 15.28
C SER A 283 -45.07 -13.37 15.61
N PHE A 284 -45.36 -13.60 16.89
CA PHE A 284 -46.69 -13.49 17.46
C PHE A 284 -46.77 -12.28 18.38
N SER A 285 -47.91 -11.60 18.32
CA SER A 285 -48.28 -10.44 19.12
C SER A 285 -49.51 -10.76 19.99
N ASP A 286 -49.60 -10.07 21.11
CA ASP A 286 -50.70 -10.14 22.08
C ASP A 286 -51.51 -8.85 21.97
N ILE A 287 -52.73 -8.94 21.44
CA ILE A 287 -53.57 -7.77 21.25
C ILE A 287 -54.95 -7.93 21.90
N ASN A 288 -55.53 -6.80 22.31
CA ASN A 288 -56.86 -6.71 22.93
C ASN A 288 -57.02 -7.55 24.22
N GLY A 289 -55.92 -7.76 24.96
CA GLY A 289 -55.90 -8.55 26.19
C GLY A 289 -55.88 -10.07 25.98
N GLU A 290 -55.60 -10.52 24.75
CA GLU A 290 -55.43 -11.92 24.38
C GLU A 290 -53.97 -12.19 24.01
N THR A 291 -53.53 -13.44 24.18
CA THR A 291 -52.15 -13.87 23.91
C THR A 291 -52.02 -14.60 22.58
N GLY A 292 -51.03 -14.25 21.77
CA GLY A 292 -50.63 -14.95 20.56
C GLY A 292 -51.66 -14.95 19.44
N ASN A 293 -52.51 -13.93 19.37
CA ASN A 293 -53.65 -13.83 18.46
C ASN A 293 -53.38 -13.01 17.19
N LEU A 294 -52.23 -12.35 17.08
CA LEU A 294 -51.80 -11.69 15.85
C LEU A 294 -50.44 -12.26 15.41
N ALA A 295 -50.31 -12.64 14.15
CA ALA A 295 -49.04 -13.00 13.54
C ALA A 295 -48.74 -12.13 12.32
N ILE A 296 -47.46 -11.93 12.02
CA ILE A 296 -47.00 -11.30 10.78
C ILE A 296 -46.24 -12.36 9.98
N MET A 297 -46.63 -12.58 8.73
CA MET A 297 -46.01 -13.60 7.89
C MET A 297 -44.63 -13.16 7.38
N ARG A 298 -43.70 -14.10 7.15
CA ARG A 298 -42.40 -13.79 6.53
C ARG A 298 -42.58 -13.04 5.21
N GLY A 299 -41.75 -12.03 4.98
CA GLY A 299 -41.79 -11.21 3.76
C GLY A 299 -42.79 -10.05 3.79
N ALA A 300 -43.69 -9.98 4.77
CA ALA A 300 -44.44 -8.76 5.06
C ALA A 300 -43.57 -7.83 5.93
N VAL A 301 -43.59 -6.54 5.60
CA VAL A 301 -42.97 -5.48 6.41
C VAL A 301 -44.11 -4.57 6.86
N ILE A 302 -44.19 -4.31 8.16
CA ILE A 302 -45.16 -3.38 8.74
C ILE A 302 -44.36 -2.28 9.42
N GLU A 303 -44.45 -1.06 8.90
CA GLU A 303 -43.58 0.04 9.30
C GLU A 303 -44.08 0.70 10.59
N ASN A 304 -45.39 0.76 10.82
CA ASN A 304 -45.96 1.61 11.85
C ASN A 304 -46.83 0.84 12.85
N ALA A 305 -46.79 1.26 14.12
CA ALA A 305 -47.69 0.75 15.15
C ALA A 305 -48.21 1.87 16.07
N HIS A 306 -49.49 1.78 16.40
CA HIS A 306 -50.16 2.63 17.39
C HIS A 306 -50.91 1.75 18.39
N THR A 307 -50.61 1.83 19.69
CA THR A 307 -51.08 0.80 20.65
C THR A 307 -52.27 1.22 21.52
N GLY A 308 -52.22 2.37 22.22
CA GLY A 308 -53.36 2.88 22.99
C GLY A 308 -53.03 3.58 24.31
N ASN A 309 -53.79 3.25 25.36
CA ASN A 309 -53.55 3.76 26.74
C ASN A 309 -53.08 2.64 27.70
N GLY A 310 -52.56 1.54 27.14
CA GLY A 310 -52.17 0.35 27.89
C GLY A 310 -50.82 0.54 28.59
N TRP A 311 -50.22 -0.55 29.06
CA TRP A 311 -48.78 -0.58 29.30
C TRP A 311 -48.21 -1.45 28.19
N ASP A 312 -47.81 -0.81 27.12
CA ASP A 312 -47.60 -1.46 25.84
C ASP A 312 -46.12 -1.81 25.65
N HIS A 313 -45.88 -2.96 25.03
CA HIS A 313 -44.55 -3.40 24.65
C HIS A 313 -44.49 -3.55 23.13
N VAL A 314 -43.64 -2.78 22.46
CA VAL A 314 -43.51 -2.80 21.00
C VAL A 314 -42.08 -3.16 20.60
N THR A 315 -41.92 -4.21 19.81
CA THR A 315 -40.65 -4.56 19.15
C THR A 315 -40.72 -4.15 17.69
N THR A 316 -39.80 -3.29 17.27
CA THR A 316 -39.65 -2.82 15.89
C THR A 316 -39.02 -3.88 14.97
N ASN A 317 -39.01 -3.63 13.66
CA ASN A 317 -38.34 -4.47 12.66
C ASN A 317 -37.19 -3.70 11.99
N GLU A 318 -36.42 -4.37 11.13
CA GLU A 318 -35.20 -3.77 10.55
C GLU A 318 -35.47 -2.63 9.54
N GLY A 319 -36.73 -2.31 9.24
CA GLY A 319 -37.11 -1.18 8.39
C GLY A 319 -37.36 0.10 9.19
N ASP A 320 -37.59 1.21 8.49
CA ASP A 320 -37.85 2.51 9.14
C ASP A 320 -39.22 2.48 9.83
N ASN A 321 -39.24 2.53 11.16
CA ASN A 321 -40.48 2.41 11.93
C ASN A 321 -40.96 3.72 12.55
N HIS A 322 -42.26 4.00 12.45
CA HIS A 322 -42.89 5.07 13.23
C HIS A 322 -43.85 4.49 14.28
N ILE A 323 -43.41 4.50 15.54
CA ILE A 323 -44.12 3.93 16.68
C ILE A 323 -44.68 5.04 17.56
N ARG A 324 -45.94 4.88 17.96
CA ARG A 324 -46.59 5.75 18.94
C ARG A 324 -47.35 4.91 19.96
N THR A 325 -46.86 4.81 21.18
CA THR A 325 -47.48 3.94 22.18
C THR A 325 -48.67 4.61 22.88
N GLY A 326 -48.60 5.92 23.09
CA GLY A 326 -49.77 6.73 23.43
C GLY A 326 -49.76 7.17 24.88
N GLY A 327 -50.49 6.50 25.76
CA GLY A 327 -50.39 6.76 27.20
C GLY A 327 -50.17 5.46 27.95
N GLY A 328 -49.48 5.50 29.07
CA GLY A 328 -48.99 4.25 29.67
C GLY A 328 -47.59 4.41 30.19
N ASN A 329 -47.04 3.35 30.78
CA ASN A 329 -45.60 3.26 30.95
C ASN A 329 -45.14 2.22 29.95
N ASP A 330 -44.75 2.69 28.77
CA ASP A 330 -44.57 1.83 27.61
C ASP A 330 -43.09 1.46 27.43
N THR A 331 -42.86 0.34 26.76
CA THR A 331 -41.52 -0.13 26.42
C THR A 331 -41.42 -0.37 24.93
N MET A 332 -40.47 0.29 24.28
CA MET A 332 -40.17 0.10 22.86
C MET A 332 -38.78 -0.51 22.73
N VAL A 333 -38.67 -1.63 22.02
CA VAL A 333 -37.38 -2.24 21.69
C VAL A 333 -37.01 -1.76 20.30
N ALA A 334 -35.98 -0.93 20.21
CA ALA A 334 -35.48 -0.37 18.96
C ALA A 334 -34.63 -1.38 18.19
N SER A 335 -34.65 -1.26 16.87
CA SER A 335 -33.86 -2.07 15.93
C SER A 335 -32.99 -1.16 15.06
N THR A 336 -32.43 -1.71 13.98
CA THR A 336 -31.80 -0.91 12.93
C THR A 336 -32.87 -0.19 12.10
N GLY A 337 -32.47 0.79 11.30
CA GLY A 337 -33.39 1.62 10.52
C GLY A 337 -33.50 3.05 11.06
N ASP A 338 -34.12 3.93 10.28
CA ASP A 338 -34.39 5.31 10.68
C ASP A 338 -35.74 5.41 11.40
N ASP A 339 -35.73 5.11 12.70
CA ASP A 339 -36.93 5.00 13.51
C ASP A 339 -37.40 6.33 14.13
N THR A 340 -38.70 6.46 14.36
CA THR A 340 -39.30 7.48 15.23
C THR A 340 -40.13 6.80 16.32
N LEU A 341 -39.70 6.91 17.57
CA LEU A 341 -40.32 6.25 18.71
C LEU A 341 -40.92 7.30 19.67
N ASP A 342 -42.25 7.43 19.68
CA ASP A 342 -42.99 8.34 20.54
C ASP A 342 -43.66 7.58 21.70
N GLY A 343 -43.10 7.71 22.91
CA GLY A 343 -43.66 7.10 24.12
C GLY A 343 -44.98 7.75 24.55
N GLY A 344 -45.16 9.02 24.20
CA GLY A 344 -46.35 9.78 24.54
C GLY A 344 -46.40 10.14 26.03
N ALA A 345 -47.43 9.72 26.74
CA ALA A 345 -47.70 10.15 28.11
C ALA A 345 -47.49 9.04 29.13
N GLY A 346 -46.43 9.19 29.94
CA GLY A 346 -46.25 8.43 31.17
C GLY A 346 -44.78 8.34 31.52
N SER A 347 -44.28 7.14 31.79
CA SER A 347 -42.85 6.91 32.01
C SER A 347 -42.39 5.81 31.09
N ASP A 348 -41.80 6.24 29.98
CA ASP A 348 -41.57 5.40 28.82
C ASP A 348 -40.10 5.03 28.68
N THR A 349 -39.86 3.82 28.17
CA THR A 349 -38.53 3.24 28.03
C THR A 349 -38.26 2.82 26.59
N VAL A 350 -37.09 3.18 26.07
CA VAL A 350 -36.57 2.62 24.82
C VAL A 350 -35.38 1.72 25.12
N GLU A 351 -35.44 0.48 24.66
CA GLU A 351 -34.39 -0.51 24.82
C GLU A 351 -33.59 -0.66 23.52
N PHE A 352 -32.28 -0.55 23.61
CA PHE A 352 -31.32 -0.75 22.53
C PHE A 352 -30.54 -2.04 22.75
N SER A 353 -30.32 -2.80 21.68
CA SER A 353 -29.72 -4.15 21.75
C SER A 353 -28.18 -4.16 21.82
N GLY A 354 -27.51 -3.04 21.54
CA GLY A 354 -26.06 -2.86 21.68
C GLY A 354 -25.63 -2.28 23.02
N ALA A 355 -24.32 -2.20 23.26
CA ALA A 355 -23.75 -1.51 24.42
C ALA A 355 -23.83 0.01 24.23
N PHE A 356 -23.81 0.81 25.32
CA PHE A 356 -23.95 2.26 25.22
C PHE A 356 -22.87 2.90 24.32
N GLY A 357 -21.64 2.37 24.38
CA GLY A 357 -20.52 2.82 23.54
C GLY A 357 -20.67 2.56 22.04
N ASP A 358 -21.66 1.77 21.63
CA ASP A 358 -21.95 1.50 20.21
C ASP A 358 -22.84 2.60 19.58
N TYR A 359 -23.39 3.51 20.40
CA TYR A 359 -24.34 4.53 19.97
C TYR A 359 -23.80 5.94 20.16
N ALA A 360 -24.11 6.82 19.19
CA ALA A 360 -23.93 8.26 19.33
C ALA A 360 -25.27 8.92 19.67
N LEU A 361 -25.29 9.82 20.65
CA LEU A 361 -26.47 10.57 21.05
C LEU A 361 -26.38 12.02 20.55
N SER A 362 -27.43 12.51 19.91
CA SER A 362 -27.58 13.89 19.44
C SER A 362 -28.91 14.49 19.91
N HIS A 363 -29.00 15.83 19.99
CA HIS A 363 -30.21 16.54 20.39
C HIS A 363 -30.53 17.74 19.48
N THR A 364 -30.29 17.61 18.17
CA THR A 364 -30.55 18.76 17.27
C THR A 364 -32.05 19.01 17.06
N ASP A 365 -32.88 17.96 17.07
CA ASP A 365 -34.34 18.00 16.87
C ASP A 365 -35.07 16.96 17.76
N GLY A 366 -34.77 16.95 19.06
CA GLY A 366 -35.14 15.85 19.98
C GLY A 366 -33.99 14.86 20.16
N ILE A 367 -34.10 13.90 21.07
CA ILE A 367 -33.03 12.92 21.29
C ILE A 367 -32.96 11.99 20.09
N THR A 368 -31.82 11.94 19.43
CA THR A 368 -31.51 10.99 18.37
C THR A 368 -30.43 10.05 18.86
N VAL A 369 -30.68 8.76 18.79
CA VAL A 369 -29.72 7.69 19.10
C VAL A 369 -29.33 7.07 17.76
N SER A 370 -28.08 7.27 17.34
CA SER A 370 -27.59 6.85 16.02
C SER A 370 -26.52 5.79 16.13
N THR A 371 -26.55 4.85 15.19
CA THR A 371 -25.47 3.89 14.90
C THR A 371 -25.02 4.06 13.46
N ALA A 372 -24.07 3.25 13.00
CA ALA A 372 -23.73 3.17 11.58
C ALA A 372 -24.89 2.67 10.70
N ASP A 373 -25.84 1.94 11.30
CA ASP A 373 -26.90 1.20 10.58
C ASP A 373 -28.28 1.89 10.67
N GLY A 374 -28.36 3.12 11.19
CA GLY A 374 -29.60 3.91 11.27
C GLY A 374 -29.64 4.88 12.45
N ALA A 375 -30.63 5.78 12.43
CA ALA A 375 -30.86 6.77 13.47
C ALA A 375 -32.28 6.69 14.05
N THR A 376 -32.38 6.45 15.36
CA THR A 376 -33.65 6.43 16.09
C THR A 376 -33.91 7.78 16.75
N GLN A 377 -34.96 8.49 16.34
CA GLN A 377 -35.49 9.65 17.06
C GLN A 377 -36.42 9.18 18.18
N VAL A 378 -36.10 9.51 19.43
CA VAL A 378 -36.96 9.23 20.58
C VAL A 378 -37.66 10.51 21.05
N VAL A 379 -38.98 10.42 21.22
CA VAL A 379 -39.87 11.53 21.53
C VAL A 379 -40.70 11.14 22.75
N SER A 380 -40.77 12.03 23.75
CA SER A 380 -41.51 11.78 25.00
C SER A 380 -41.10 10.45 25.67
N VAL A 381 -39.79 10.24 25.83
CA VAL A 381 -39.21 9.04 26.47
C VAL A 381 -38.32 9.48 27.63
N GLU A 382 -38.49 8.88 28.80
CA GLU A 382 -37.75 9.23 30.02
C GLU A 382 -36.46 8.42 30.19
N THR A 383 -36.44 7.17 29.71
CA THR A 383 -35.35 6.22 29.96
C THR A 383 -34.91 5.53 28.67
N LEU A 384 -33.60 5.51 28.42
CA LEU A 384 -32.98 4.64 27.41
C LEU A 384 -32.17 3.56 28.11
N VAL A 385 -32.31 2.31 27.69
CA VAL A 385 -31.61 1.16 28.27
C VAL A 385 -30.77 0.48 27.20
N PHE A 386 -29.53 0.13 27.53
CA PHE A 386 -28.58 -0.52 26.63
C PHE A 386 -28.21 -1.92 27.15
N ALA A 387 -27.69 -2.78 26.27
CA ALA A 387 -27.44 -4.20 26.58
C ALA A 387 -26.35 -4.43 27.63
N ASP A 388 -25.47 -3.45 27.87
CA ASP A 388 -24.46 -3.49 28.93
C ASP A 388 -25.02 -3.12 30.32
N GLY A 389 -26.33 -2.85 30.41
CA GLY A 389 -27.03 -2.45 31.63
C GLY A 389 -26.99 -0.95 31.87
N THR A 390 -26.35 -0.17 31.00
CA THR A 390 -26.38 1.28 31.07
C THR A 390 -27.80 1.78 30.87
N ALA A 391 -28.29 2.56 31.83
CA ALA A 391 -29.53 3.31 31.71
C ALA A 391 -29.21 4.80 31.60
N VAL A 392 -29.67 5.44 30.54
CA VAL A 392 -29.61 6.89 30.33
C VAL A 392 -30.96 7.44 30.77
N ILE A 393 -30.96 8.16 31.90
CA ILE A 393 -32.17 8.77 32.47
C ILE A 393 -32.09 10.28 32.26
N GLY A 394 -33.10 10.84 31.62
CA GLY A 394 -33.23 12.28 31.40
C GLY A 394 -34.37 12.90 32.21
N SER A 395 -34.19 14.14 32.64
CA SER A 395 -35.30 15.03 33.00
C SER A 395 -35.09 16.36 32.29
N SER A 396 -36.08 16.82 31.51
CA SER A 396 -36.03 18.16 30.97
C SER A 396 -36.42 19.17 32.06
N SER A 397 -35.69 20.28 32.13
CA SER A 397 -36.25 21.54 32.62
C SER A 397 -36.23 22.51 31.46
N GLU A 398 -37.31 23.29 31.31
CA GLU A 398 -37.53 24.19 30.18
C GLU A 398 -36.35 25.18 30.06
N GLY A 399 -35.48 24.98 29.06
CA GLY A 399 -34.42 25.92 28.66
C GLY A 399 -33.01 25.73 29.23
N ALA A 400 -32.59 24.55 29.69
CA ALA A 400 -31.19 24.31 30.09
C ALA A 400 -30.71 22.86 29.84
N THR A 401 -29.41 22.73 29.56
CA THR A 401 -28.54 21.54 29.55
C THR A 401 -29.21 20.21 29.94
N TYR A 402 -29.23 19.26 29.01
CA TYR A 402 -29.58 17.87 29.34
C TYR A 402 -28.40 17.23 30.04
N SER A 403 -28.60 16.84 31.30
CA SER A 403 -27.67 15.99 32.04
C SER A 403 -28.25 14.59 32.08
N PHE A 404 -27.60 13.67 31.38
CA PHE A 404 -27.92 12.26 31.49
C PHE A 404 -26.98 11.63 32.51
N THR A 405 -27.54 10.86 33.44
CA THR A 405 -26.73 10.03 34.33
C THR A 405 -26.79 8.60 33.82
N ALA A 406 -25.70 8.15 33.18
CA ALA A 406 -25.50 6.74 32.88
C ALA A 406 -24.92 6.04 34.12
N THR A 407 -25.46 4.86 34.43
CA THR A 407 -24.97 4.01 35.53
C THR A 407 -24.60 2.66 34.97
N ASP A 408 -23.36 2.19 35.19
CA ASP A 408 -22.88 0.87 34.81
C ASP A 408 -22.25 0.17 36.04
N ALA A 409 -21.69 -1.04 35.86
CA ALA A 409 -21.06 -1.79 36.96
C ALA A 409 -19.62 -1.31 37.32
N ALA A 410 -18.98 -0.49 36.48
CA ALA A 410 -17.60 -0.03 36.60
C ALA A 410 -17.47 1.43 37.11
N HIS A 411 -18.50 2.26 36.92
CA HIS A 411 -18.58 3.67 37.25
C HIS A 411 -19.81 3.94 38.12
N VAL A 412 -19.67 4.83 39.11
CA VAL A 412 -20.80 5.18 39.99
C VAL A 412 -21.73 6.22 39.33
N SER A 413 -21.20 7.02 38.39
CA SER A 413 -22.00 7.88 37.52
C SER A 413 -21.18 8.32 36.30
N VAL A 414 -21.81 8.29 35.13
CA VAL A 414 -21.35 8.94 33.90
C VAL A 414 -22.29 10.11 33.61
N VAL A 415 -21.75 11.32 33.46
CA VAL A 415 -22.53 12.53 33.15
C VAL A 415 -22.28 12.94 31.71
N VAL A 416 -23.31 12.86 30.89
CA VAL A 416 -23.28 13.44 29.53
C VAL A 416 -23.88 14.83 29.60
N THR A 417 -23.11 15.83 29.17
CA THR A 417 -23.52 17.24 29.06
C THR A 417 -23.55 17.63 27.60
N LEU A 418 -24.68 18.13 27.12
CA LEU A 418 -24.84 18.62 25.76
C LEU A 418 -24.84 20.16 25.73
N ASP A 419 -24.10 20.75 24.78
CA ASP A 419 -24.16 22.20 24.51
C ASP A 419 -25.33 22.51 23.56
N THR A 420 -26.50 22.73 24.14
CA THR A 420 -27.73 22.92 23.37
C THR A 420 -27.85 24.29 22.71
N ASP A 421 -27.08 25.30 23.13
CA ASP A 421 -27.14 26.67 22.58
C ASP A 421 -25.95 27.03 21.70
N ARG A 422 -25.02 26.08 21.47
CA ARG A 422 -23.78 26.27 20.69
C ARG A 422 -22.95 27.44 21.23
N SER A 423 -22.95 27.63 22.54
CA SER A 423 -22.16 28.68 23.19
C SER A 423 -20.73 28.25 23.49
N ALA A 424 -20.47 26.95 23.52
CA ALA A 424 -19.15 26.34 23.64
C ALA A 424 -18.56 26.03 22.25
N ALA A 425 -17.32 25.54 22.25
CA ALA A 425 -16.63 25.03 21.05
C ALA A 425 -16.72 23.49 20.96
N TRP A 426 -17.66 22.90 21.70
CA TRP A 426 -17.89 21.47 21.81
C TRP A 426 -19.40 21.20 21.79
N ALA A 427 -19.80 20.11 21.13
CA ALA A 427 -21.18 19.69 21.02
C ALA A 427 -21.64 18.88 22.24
N ALA A 428 -20.74 18.05 22.79
CA ALA A 428 -21.00 17.22 23.94
C ALA A 428 -19.74 16.95 24.76
N LEU A 429 -19.90 16.76 26.06
CA LEU A 429 -18.88 16.22 26.94
C LEU A 429 -19.44 15.04 27.75
N THR A 430 -18.62 14.01 27.95
CA THR A 430 -18.93 12.83 28.75
C THR A 430 -17.90 12.73 29.86
N ASP A 431 -18.34 12.91 31.10
CA ASP A 431 -17.51 12.81 32.31
C ASP A 431 -17.79 11.50 33.04
N THR A 432 -16.74 10.76 33.42
CA THR A 432 -16.86 9.57 34.27
C THR A 432 -16.37 9.89 35.68
N PHE A 433 -17.06 9.37 36.71
CA PHE A 433 -16.70 9.63 38.11
C PHE A 433 -16.51 8.33 38.89
N ASP A 434 -15.57 8.36 39.84
CA ASP A 434 -15.42 7.31 40.84
C ASP A 434 -16.54 7.37 41.90
N ALA A 435 -16.54 6.38 42.82
CA ALA A 435 -17.52 6.30 43.91
C ALA A 435 -17.49 7.48 44.90
N SER A 436 -16.44 8.31 44.87
CA SER A 436 -16.30 9.50 45.70
C SER A 436 -16.73 10.80 44.99
N GLY A 437 -17.04 10.72 43.69
CA GLY A 437 -17.35 11.87 42.84
C GLY A 437 -16.12 12.54 42.23
N THR A 438 -14.96 11.87 42.20
CA THR A 438 -13.74 12.37 41.53
C THR A 438 -13.82 12.02 40.04
N LEU A 439 -13.55 13.00 39.17
CA LEU A 439 -13.50 12.82 37.71
C LEU A 439 -12.36 11.85 37.35
N LEU A 440 -12.66 10.81 36.58
CA LEU A 440 -11.69 9.82 36.10
C LEU A 440 -11.28 10.12 34.66
N THR A 441 -12.25 10.28 33.78
CA THR A 441 -12.01 10.57 32.37
C THR A 441 -13.02 11.59 31.83
N ARG A 442 -12.61 12.29 30.77
CA ARG A 442 -13.49 13.15 29.98
C ARG A 442 -13.33 12.84 28.50
N THR A 443 -14.44 12.62 27.83
CA THR A 443 -14.50 12.60 26.35
C THR A 443 -15.25 13.84 25.89
N THR A 444 -14.67 14.63 24.99
CA THR A 444 -15.30 15.83 24.42
C THR A 444 -15.43 15.67 22.90
N LEU A 445 -16.63 15.87 22.38
CA LEU A 445 -16.89 15.99 20.95
C LEU A 445 -16.83 17.47 20.58
N ASN A 446 -15.79 17.86 19.84
CA ASN A 446 -15.58 19.26 19.47
C ASN A 446 -16.38 19.62 18.21
N ASP A 447 -16.73 20.91 18.07
CA ASP A 447 -17.50 21.38 16.91
C ASP A 447 -16.73 21.29 15.58
N ASN A 448 -15.41 21.10 15.63
CA ASN A 448 -14.52 20.96 14.48
C ASN A 448 -14.35 19.49 14.04
N GLY A 449 -15.31 18.61 14.35
CA GLY A 449 -15.28 17.21 13.92
C GLY A 449 -14.26 16.31 14.61
N THR A 450 -13.45 16.85 15.54
CA THR A 450 -12.51 16.06 16.34
C THR A 450 -13.14 15.61 17.65
N SER A 451 -12.74 14.44 18.15
CA SER A 451 -12.99 14.05 19.53
C SER A 451 -11.71 14.12 20.34
N SER A 452 -11.83 14.45 21.63
CA SER A 452 -10.70 14.49 22.56
C SER A 452 -11.00 13.64 23.79
N PHE A 453 -10.02 12.86 24.21
CA PHE A 453 -10.06 12.03 25.39
C PHE A 453 -8.98 12.48 26.38
N GLU A 454 -9.40 12.75 27.61
CA GLU A 454 -8.55 13.15 28.73
C GLU A 454 -8.65 12.09 29.84
N ASP A 455 -7.50 11.55 30.25
CA ASP A 455 -7.38 10.58 31.35
C ASP A 455 -6.74 11.24 32.58
N PHE A 456 -7.46 11.25 33.71
CA PHE A 456 -7.05 11.82 34.99
C PHE A 456 -6.72 10.76 36.05
N THR A 457 -6.65 9.47 35.67
CA THR A 457 -6.45 8.36 36.62
C THR A 457 -5.02 8.23 37.13
N THR A 458 -4.05 8.86 36.45
CA THR A 458 -2.63 8.84 36.83
C THR A 458 -2.10 10.25 37.12
N SER A 459 -0.87 10.34 37.66
CA SER A 459 -0.23 11.64 37.88
C SER A 459 0.18 12.35 36.58
N ASP A 460 0.33 11.60 35.49
CA ASP A 460 0.63 12.11 34.16
C ASP A 460 -0.68 12.26 33.38
N THR A 461 -0.84 13.37 32.66
CA THR A 461 -2.05 13.62 31.88
C THR A 461 -1.78 13.28 30.43
N THR A 462 -2.63 12.42 29.86
CA THR A 462 -2.58 12.10 28.42
C THR A 462 -3.80 12.73 27.75
N VAL A 463 -3.56 13.45 26.66
CA VAL A 463 -4.62 14.00 25.79
C VAL A 463 -4.51 13.31 24.44
N ALA A 464 -5.54 12.55 24.08
CA ALA A 464 -5.65 11.93 22.77
C ALA A 464 -6.72 12.64 21.95
N LEU A 465 -6.36 13.06 20.74
CA LEU A 465 -7.27 13.61 19.74
C LEU A 465 -7.44 12.58 18.63
N THR A 466 -8.66 12.35 18.18
CA THR A 466 -8.95 11.63 16.94
C THR A 466 -9.71 12.54 15.99
N ASP A 467 -9.38 12.43 14.71
CA ASP A 467 -10.08 13.12 13.65
C ASP A 467 -11.11 12.18 13.04
N ASP A 468 -12.29 12.15 13.64
CA ASP A 468 -13.37 11.25 13.23
C ASP A 468 -14.06 11.74 11.93
N SER A 469 -13.69 12.94 11.47
CA SER A 469 -14.27 13.62 10.31
C SER A 469 -13.36 13.72 9.08
N ASP A 470 -12.11 13.26 9.18
CA ASP A 470 -11.09 13.34 8.12
C ASP A 470 -10.84 14.79 7.64
N GLU A 471 -10.88 15.76 8.55
CA GLU A 471 -10.64 17.18 8.26
C GLU A 471 -9.14 17.53 8.22
N TYR A 472 -8.31 16.78 8.93
CA TYR A 472 -6.88 16.97 9.09
C TYR A 472 -6.10 15.88 8.36
N ALA A 473 -4.83 16.16 8.05
CA ALA A 473 -3.92 15.17 7.44
C ALA A 473 -3.42 14.10 8.43
N TRP A 474 -4.07 13.99 9.60
CA TRP A 474 -3.73 13.07 10.67
C TRP A 474 -5.00 12.47 11.24
N SER A 475 -4.94 11.18 11.58
CA SER A 475 -6.07 10.41 12.11
C SER A 475 -6.06 10.38 13.64
N ALA A 476 -4.88 10.43 14.26
CA ALA A 476 -4.74 10.49 15.70
C ALA A 476 -3.56 11.35 16.15
N TRP A 477 -3.72 12.08 17.26
CA TRP A 477 -2.68 12.87 17.89
C TRP A 477 -2.73 12.74 19.41
N THR A 478 -1.71 12.10 19.97
CA THR A 478 -1.53 11.95 21.42
C THR A 478 -0.44 12.89 21.94
N ARG A 479 -0.69 13.50 23.10
CA ARG A 479 0.29 14.29 23.86
C ARG A 479 0.31 13.86 25.31
N THR A 480 1.51 13.71 25.84
CA THR A 480 1.74 13.31 27.23
C THR A 480 2.38 14.45 27.99
N TYR A 481 1.84 14.76 29.16
CA TYR A 481 2.32 15.79 30.06
C TYR A 481 2.73 15.17 31.39
N ASP A 482 3.84 15.64 31.95
CA ASP A 482 4.26 15.27 33.30
C ASP A 482 3.31 15.86 34.37
N GLY A 483 3.47 15.43 35.62
CA GLY A 483 2.69 15.95 36.76
C GLY A 483 2.82 17.45 37.05
N ASN A 484 3.67 18.20 36.32
CA ASN A 484 3.75 19.66 36.37
C ASN A 484 3.09 20.34 35.16
N GLY A 485 2.52 19.57 34.22
CA GLY A 485 1.89 20.05 33.00
C GLY A 485 2.88 20.35 31.85
N THR A 486 4.11 19.85 31.93
CA THR A 486 5.12 20.02 30.88
C THR A 486 5.05 18.86 29.91
N ILE A 487 5.04 19.14 28.60
CA ILE A 487 4.99 18.09 27.57
C ILE A 487 6.29 17.25 27.59
N THR A 488 6.14 15.93 27.52
CA THR A 488 7.25 14.97 27.48
C THR A 488 7.28 14.21 26.15
N GLU A 489 6.13 13.96 25.55
CA GLU A 489 6.01 13.23 24.29
C GLU A 489 4.81 13.72 23.47
N SER A 490 4.96 13.66 22.14
CA SER A 490 3.85 13.81 21.21
C SER A 490 3.95 12.78 20.09
N VAL A 491 2.89 12.00 19.91
CA VAL A 491 2.77 10.99 18.87
C VAL A 491 1.64 11.37 17.93
N MET A 492 1.91 11.47 16.62
CA MET A 492 0.94 11.80 15.59
C MET A 492 0.93 10.72 14.52
N VAL A 493 -0.25 10.17 14.24
CA VAL A 493 -0.48 9.20 13.17
C VAL A 493 -1.11 9.94 12.00
N MET A 494 -0.38 10.01 10.89
CA MET A 494 -0.86 10.63 9.66
C MET A 494 -1.79 9.66 8.91
N ASP A 495 -2.69 10.17 8.06
CA ASP A 495 -3.66 9.31 7.33
C ASP A 495 -2.98 8.36 6.35
N ASN A 496 -1.80 8.74 5.88
CA ASN A 496 -0.96 7.90 5.02
C ASN A 496 -0.20 6.80 5.80
N GLY A 497 -0.45 6.62 7.10
CA GLY A 497 0.17 5.60 7.93
C GLY A 497 1.53 5.97 8.52
N VAL A 498 2.09 7.14 8.20
CA VAL A 498 3.34 7.60 8.79
C VAL A 498 3.10 8.00 10.25
N THR A 499 3.85 7.39 11.16
CA THR A 499 3.80 7.75 12.59
C THR A 499 4.96 8.67 12.94
N ARG A 500 4.67 9.84 13.52
CA ARG A 500 5.65 10.82 13.99
C ARG A 500 5.66 10.89 15.50
N THR A 501 6.80 10.58 16.10
CA THR A 501 7.04 10.68 17.55
C THR A 501 8.01 11.81 17.82
N THR A 502 7.63 12.75 18.69
CA THR A 502 8.48 13.86 19.12
C THR A 502 8.69 13.77 20.62
N GLN A 503 9.94 13.73 21.06
CA GLN A 503 10.31 13.71 22.47
C GLN A 503 10.71 15.10 22.95
N TYR A 504 10.35 15.40 24.20
CA TYR A 504 10.60 16.67 24.85
C TYR A 504 11.27 16.44 26.20
N GLU A 505 12.23 17.31 26.53
CA GLU A 505 12.84 17.41 27.86
C GLU A 505 12.70 18.86 28.32
N ASP A 506 12.11 19.09 29.50
CA ASP A 506 11.74 20.43 29.99
C ASP A 506 10.93 21.27 28.97
N GLY A 507 10.08 20.61 28.18
CA GLY A 507 9.25 21.23 27.15
C GLY A 507 10.00 21.63 25.87
N GLN A 508 11.30 21.34 25.77
CA GLN A 508 12.08 21.55 24.54
C GLN A 508 12.23 20.24 23.77
N ARG A 509 12.09 20.32 22.44
CA ARG A 509 12.22 19.16 21.56
C ARG A 509 13.66 18.65 21.58
N THR A 510 13.85 17.37 21.86
CA THR A 510 15.17 16.69 21.84
C THR A 510 15.32 15.78 20.64
N GLN A 511 14.23 15.11 20.24
CA GLN A 511 14.20 14.19 19.11
C GLN A 511 12.86 14.27 18.39
N MET A 512 12.89 14.06 17.07
CA MET A 512 11.72 13.71 16.29
C MET A 512 12.05 12.49 15.44
N ALA A 513 11.22 11.45 15.50
CA ALA A 513 11.33 10.26 14.68
C ALA A 513 10.04 10.08 13.87
N ALA A 514 10.16 9.69 12.61
CA ALA A 514 9.08 9.21 11.79
C ALA A 514 9.37 7.79 11.33
N ALA A 515 8.36 6.94 11.37
CA ALA A 515 8.38 5.60 10.81
C ALA A 515 7.29 5.49 9.76
N ASP A 516 7.63 4.91 8.63
CA ASP A 516 6.68 4.58 7.57
C ASP A 516 6.37 3.09 7.60
N THR A 517 5.26 2.73 8.24
CA THR A 517 4.84 1.33 8.34
C THR A 517 4.03 0.85 7.13
N GLN A 518 3.65 1.76 6.23
CA GLN A 518 2.80 1.46 5.08
C GLN A 518 3.52 1.61 3.73
N ASP A 519 4.82 1.92 3.75
CA ASP A 519 5.67 2.00 2.54
C ASP A 519 5.13 3.03 1.53
N VAL A 520 4.75 4.22 2.03
CA VAL A 520 4.21 5.33 1.22
C VAL A 520 5.26 6.36 0.84
N ALA A 521 6.35 6.43 1.59
CA ALA A 521 7.51 7.26 1.37
C ALA A 521 8.67 6.39 0.86
N ALA A 522 9.63 7.02 0.17
CA ALA A 522 10.84 6.33 -0.29
C ALA A 522 11.84 6.02 0.87
N TRP A 523 11.37 6.05 2.12
CA TRP A 523 12.16 5.84 3.32
C TRP A 523 11.37 5.06 4.36
N ASP A 524 12.01 4.08 5.01
CA ASP A 524 11.46 3.31 6.13
C ASP A 524 11.38 4.14 7.42
N ALA A 525 12.46 4.87 7.71
CA ALA A 525 12.58 5.65 8.94
C ALA A 525 13.37 6.93 8.75
N TYR A 526 12.96 7.95 9.50
CA TYR A 526 13.57 9.27 9.53
C TYR A 526 13.70 9.73 10.98
N SER A 527 14.83 10.33 11.37
CA SER A 527 14.94 10.98 12.67
C SER A 527 15.78 12.24 12.63
N ASP A 528 15.36 13.26 13.38
CA ASP A 528 16.10 14.46 13.69
C ASP A 528 16.45 14.50 15.18
N THR A 529 17.63 15.00 15.50
CA THR A 529 18.08 15.31 16.87
C THR A 529 18.31 16.80 17.00
N TYR A 530 17.97 17.35 18.16
CA TYR A 530 18.03 18.78 18.42
C TYR A 530 18.92 19.07 19.64
N GLY A 531 19.65 20.19 19.57
CA GLY A 531 20.44 20.71 20.67
C GLY A 531 19.61 21.47 21.69
N SER A 532 20.25 21.92 22.77
CA SER A 532 19.61 22.64 23.87
C SER A 532 19.07 24.03 23.50
N THR A 533 19.34 24.53 22.29
CA THR A 533 18.75 25.79 21.78
C THR A 533 17.71 25.56 20.68
N GLY A 534 17.31 24.30 20.46
CA GLY A 534 16.29 23.88 19.48
C GLY A 534 16.81 23.77 18.04
N GLU A 535 18.09 24.01 17.80
CA GLU A 535 18.75 23.80 16.52
C GLU A 535 18.90 22.30 16.22
N ARG A 536 18.68 21.90 14.96
CA ARG A 536 18.95 20.53 14.55
C ARG A 536 20.45 20.26 14.57
N THR A 537 20.87 19.19 15.25
CA THR A 537 22.27 18.75 15.37
C THR A 537 22.58 17.54 14.49
N GLY A 538 21.58 16.71 14.21
CA GLY A 538 21.75 15.50 13.40
C GLY A 538 20.45 15.06 12.74
N GLN A 539 20.57 14.38 11.61
CA GLN A 539 19.48 13.72 10.89
C GLN A 539 19.93 12.33 10.45
N THR A 540 19.07 11.33 10.60
CA THR A 540 19.28 9.98 10.06
C THR A 540 18.08 9.59 9.19
N VAL A 541 18.33 9.08 7.98
CA VAL A 541 17.31 8.56 7.06
C VAL A 541 17.71 7.15 6.65
N THR A 542 16.80 6.20 6.83
CA THR A 542 16.90 4.84 6.31
C THR A 542 16.00 4.75 5.09
N TRP A 543 16.57 4.46 3.93
CA TRP A 543 15.87 4.32 2.66
C TRP A 543 15.43 2.86 2.45
N ASP A 544 14.37 2.63 1.68
CA ASP A 544 13.81 1.30 1.43
C ASP A 544 14.80 0.35 0.72
N ASP A 545 15.79 0.92 0.02
CA ASP A 545 16.88 0.19 -0.60
C ASP A 545 18.02 -0.16 0.38
N GLY A 546 17.82 0.03 1.69
CA GLY A 546 18.74 -0.33 2.76
C GLY A 546 19.88 0.67 2.98
N ARG A 547 19.92 1.78 2.25
CA ARG A 547 20.89 2.85 2.51
C ARG A 547 20.55 3.60 3.80
N ILE A 548 21.57 3.96 4.56
CA ILE A 548 21.45 4.83 5.73
C ILE A 548 22.21 6.11 5.47
N MET A 549 21.50 7.25 5.47
CA MET A 549 22.07 8.59 5.35
C MET A 549 22.08 9.28 6.71
N GLN A 550 23.26 9.66 7.19
CA GLN A 550 23.46 10.44 8.41
C GLN A 550 24.00 11.82 8.06
N THR A 551 23.27 12.86 8.43
CA THR A 551 23.66 14.26 8.21
C THR A 551 23.97 14.92 9.54
N GLY A 552 25.17 15.47 9.69
CA GLY A 552 25.56 16.29 10.82
C GLY A 552 25.32 17.77 10.54
N PHE A 553 24.91 18.52 11.56
CA PHE A 553 24.69 19.96 11.45
C PHE A 553 25.56 20.73 12.45
N GLN A 554 26.15 21.84 12.00
CA GLN A 554 26.85 22.80 12.85
C GLN A 554 26.35 24.21 12.53
N GLY A 555 25.95 24.97 13.55
CA GLY A 555 25.37 26.32 13.35
C GLY A 555 24.10 26.32 12.49
N GLY A 556 23.35 25.21 12.44
CA GLY A 556 22.16 25.03 11.61
C GLY A 556 22.43 24.69 10.14
N GLN A 557 23.69 24.65 9.70
CA GLN A 557 24.08 24.23 8.35
C GLN A 557 24.61 22.79 8.33
N ARG A 558 24.51 22.13 7.18
CA ARG A 558 25.04 20.76 7.01
C ARG A 558 26.56 20.81 7.07
N SER A 559 27.18 20.08 8.00
CA SER A 559 28.63 19.94 8.09
C SER A 559 29.12 18.69 7.37
N THR A 560 28.36 17.59 7.46
CA THR A 560 28.73 16.28 6.92
C THR A 560 27.49 15.50 6.47
N THR A 561 27.62 14.71 5.41
CA THR A 561 26.63 13.70 5.02
C THR A 561 27.35 12.39 4.79
N THR A 562 27.08 11.37 5.61
CA THR A 562 27.59 10.01 5.44
C THR A 562 26.47 9.12 4.94
N VAL A 563 26.69 8.44 3.81
CA VAL A 563 25.79 7.42 3.29
C VAL A 563 26.48 6.07 3.39
N THR A 564 25.81 5.11 4.01
CA THR A 564 26.26 3.73 4.14
C THR A 564 25.30 2.82 3.39
N ASP A 565 25.84 1.90 2.60
CA ASP A 565 25.08 0.84 1.94
C ASP A 565 25.04 -0.39 2.85
N ALA A 566 24.10 -0.42 3.79
CA ALA A 566 24.01 -1.52 4.75
C ALA A 566 23.51 -2.83 4.12
N ALA A 567 22.87 -2.75 2.94
CA ALA A 567 22.31 -3.87 2.21
C ALA A 567 23.21 -4.41 1.08
N ASP A 568 24.39 -3.82 0.87
CA ASP A 568 25.38 -4.26 -0.14
C ASP A 568 24.81 -4.30 -1.58
N SER A 569 24.01 -3.28 -1.93
CA SER A 569 23.35 -3.15 -3.24
C SER A 569 24.15 -2.35 -4.27
N PHE A 570 25.17 -1.61 -3.83
CA PHE A 570 26.05 -0.79 -4.64
C PHE A 570 27.46 -1.36 -4.64
N THR A 571 28.32 -0.86 -5.54
CA THR A 571 29.75 -1.27 -5.58
C THR A 571 30.62 -0.48 -4.59
N TRP A 572 29.99 0.17 -3.62
CA TRP A 572 30.63 0.98 -2.59
C TRP A 572 29.94 0.75 -1.25
N ALA A 573 30.74 0.69 -0.18
CA ALA A 573 30.26 0.44 1.17
C ALA A 573 29.76 1.72 1.84
N SER A 574 30.46 2.84 1.61
CA SER A 574 30.03 4.15 2.13
C SER A 574 30.69 5.31 1.42
N TYR A 575 30.09 6.49 1.51
CA TYR A 575 30.78 7.75 1.24
C TYR A 575 30.42 8.82 2.27
N THR A 576 31.34 9.74 2.51
CA THR A 576 31.13 10.90 3.38
C THR A 576 31.47 12.17 2.63
N ASP A 577 30.48 13.05 2.48
CA ASP A 577 30.64 14.41 2.00
C ASP A 577 30.90 15.36 3.19
N ARG A 578 31.84 16.29 3.04
CA ARG A 578 32.06 17.42 3.95
C ARG A 578 31.71 18.73 3.26
N TYR A 579 31.17 19.67 4.00
CA TYR A 579 30.73 20.97 3.49
C TYR A 579 31.40 22.12 4.24
N ASP A 580 31.54 23.26 3.57
CA ASP A 580 31.93 24.53 4.20
C ASP A 580 30.72 25.27 4.82
N ASP A 581 31.00 26.40 5.48
CA ASP A 581 29.99 27.28 6.10
C ASP A 581 29.06 27.98 5.08
N ALA A 582 29.28 27.80 3.77
CA ALA A 582 28.40 28.25 2.70
C ALA A 582 27.55 27.09 2.13
N GLY A 583 27.73 25.87 2.64
CA GLY A 583 27.05 24.66 2.19
C GLY A 583 27.61 24.05 0.91
N ALA A 584 28.77 24.52 0.41
CA ALA A 584 29.44 23.91 -0.73
C ALA A 584 30.27 22.70 -0.28
N ARG A 585 30.22 21.61 -1.06
CA ARG A 585 31.00 20.41 -0.78
C ARG A 585 32.48 20.70 -0.96
N THR A 586 33.29 20.40 0.05
CA THR A 586 34.76 20.58 0.04
C THR A 586 35.49 19.27 -0.18
N GLU A 587 34.95 18.16 0.32
CA GLU A 587 35.55 16.83 0.26
C GLU A 587 34.49 15.73 0.14
N GLN A 588 34.82 14.63 -0.52
CA GLN A 588 34.08 13.38 -0.53
C GLN A 588 35.06 12.23 -0.38
N VAL A 589 34.90 11.43 0.67
CA VAL A 589 35.65 10.19 0.87
C VAL A 589 34.72 9.01 0.63
N MET A 590 34.98 8.23 -0.43
CA MET A 590 34.21 7.04 -0.80
C MET A 590 35.04 5.78 -0.59
N THR A 591 34.45 4.77 0.02
CA THR A 591 35.04 3.44 0.24
C THR A 591 34.34 2.43 -0.65
N MET A 592 35.09 1.79 -1.54
CA MET A 592 34.59 0.78 -2.48
C MET A 592 34.70 -0.62 -1.87
N ASP A 593 33.81 -1.54 -2.23
CA ASP A 593 33.82 -2.92 -1.67
C ASP A 593 35.04 -3.72 -2.13
N ASN A 594 35.63 -3.30 -3.26
CA ASN A 594 36.86 -3.88 -3.76
C ASN A 594 38.12 -3.45 -3.00
N GLY A 595 38.01 -2.61 -1.97
CA GLY A 595 39.13 -2.16 -1.12
C GLY A 595 39.80 -0.87 -1.60
N LEU A 596 39.27 -0.20 -2.62
CA LEU A 596 39.72 1.12 -3.05
C LEU A 596 39.06 2.22 -2.21
N GLN A 597 39.83 3.26 -1.88
CA GLN A 597 39.30 4.50 -1.32
C GLN A 597 39.47 5.64 -2.34
N ILE A 598 38.39 6.36 -2.63
CA ILE A 598 38.37 7.49 -3.56
C ILE A 598 38.11 8.76 -2.75
N ASN A 599 39.12 9.62 -2.63
CA ASN A 599 38.99 10.95 -2.03
C ASN A 599 38.93 12.02 -3.13
N SER A 600 37.82 12.75 -3.22
CA SER A 600 37.67 13.88 -4.12
C SER A 600 37.66 15.19 -3.34
N THR A 601 38.35 16.21 -3.83
CA THR A 601 38.35 17.56 -3.24
C THR A 601 37.76 18.59 -4.20
N TRP A 602 37.19 19.65 -3.64
CA TRP A 602 36.58 20.76 -4.39
C TRP A 602 36.99 22.12 -3.82
N SER A 603 37.03 23.11 -4.71
CA SER A 603 37.11 24.53 -4.37
C SER A 603 35.92 25.24 -5.01
N GLY A 604 34.93 25.64 -4.20
CA GLY A 604 33.64 26.08 -4.70
C GLY A 604 32.92 24.96 -5.44
N ASN A 605 32.49 25.20 -6.68
CA ASN A 605 31.77 24.21 -7.50
C ASN A 605 32.69 23.35 -8.39
N SER A 606 34.00 23.60 -8.41
CA SER A 606 34.94 22.90 -9.27
C SER A 606 35.73 21.86 -8.49
N ARG A 607 35.75 20.62 -9.00
CA ARG A 607 36.55 19.52 -8.43
C ARG A 607 38.03 19.83 -8.68
N THR A 608 38.83 19.84 -7.63
CA THR A 608 40.26 20.17 -7.68
C THR A 608 41.15 18.93 -7.83
N SER A 609 40.82 17.84 -7.12
CA SER A 609 41.54 16.58 -7.26
C SER A 609 40.67 15.35 -6.99
N VAL A 610 41.13 14.19 -7.48
CA VAL A 610 40.65 12.85 -7.13
C VAL A 610 41.85 11.98 -6.81
N THR A 611 41.95 11.54 -5.56
CA THR A 611 42.94 10.56 -5.10
C THR A 611 42.28 9.19 -5.00
N VAL A 612 42.83 8.18 -5.65
CA VAL A 612 42.41 6.78 -5.50
C VAL A 612 43.53 6.04 -4.80
N SER A 613 43.25 5.42 -3.66
CA SER A 613 44.21 4.64 -2.87
C SER A 613 43.78 3.19 -2.77
N ASP A 614 44.70 2.26 -2.92
CA ASP A 614 44.46 0.83 -2.77
C ASP A 614 44.74 0.36 -1.34
N THR A 615 43.78 0.63 -0.46
CA THR A 615 43.91 0.28 0.97
C THR A 615 43.95 -1.23 1.24
N ALA A 616 43.60 -2.07 0.25
CA ALA A 616 43.60 -3.52 0.37
C ALA A 616 44.81 -4.20 -0.30
N GLY A 617 45.67 -3.46 -1.01
CA GLY A 617 46.87 -3.97 -1.66
C GLY A 617 46.59 -5.02 -2.75
N ARG A 618 45.55 -4.83 -3.55
CA ARG A 618 45.12 -5.71 -4.65
C ARG A 618 45.69 -5.33 -6.01
N HIS A 619 46.18 -4.11 -6.16
CA HIS A 619 46.80 -3.55 -7.34
C HIS A 619 48.31 -3.45 -7.15
N SER A 620 49.04 -3.28 -8.26
CA SER A 620 50.50 -3.08 -8.23
C SER A 620 50.89 -1.61 -7.98
N TRP A 621 49.97 -0.82 -7.43
CA TRP A 621 50.11 0.60 -7.16
C TRP A 621 49.39 0.93 -5.85
N ASP A 622 49.97 1.86 -5.09
CA ASP A 622 49.49 2.27 -3.78
C ASP A 622 48.41 3.33 -3.91
N SER A 623 48.68 4.37 -4.70
CA SER A 623 47.71 5.44 -4.95
C SER A 623 47.98 6.21 -6.25
N TYR A 624 46.97 6.89 -6.76
CA TYR A 624 47.17 7.95 -7.74
C TYR A 624 46.25 9.14 -7.50
N THR A 625 46.73 10.34 -7.84
CA THR A 625 45.99 11.60 -7.73
C THR A 625 45.87 12.24 -9.10
N ASP A 626 44.64 12.47 -9.54
CA ASP A 626 44.31 13.32 -10.68
C ASP A 626 44.03 14.74 -10.20
N SER A 627 44.68 15.74 -10.79
CA SER A 627 44.42 17.17 -10.57
C SER A 627 43.69 17.76 -11.78
N PHE A 628 42.78 18.71 -11.54
CA PHE A 628 41.91 19.27 -12.58
C PHE A 628 42.02 20.79 -12.68
N ASP A 629 41.84 21.33 -13.89
CA ASP A 629 41.67 22.76 -14.10
C ASP A 629 40.24 23.23 -13.75
N ALA A 630 40.00 24.54 -13.81
CA ALA A 630 38.69 25.12 -13.52
C ALA A 630 37.56 24.65 -14.47
N LEU A 631 37.91 24.07 -15.63
CA LEU A 631 36.97 23.51 -16.62
C LEU A 631 36.75 22.00 -16.41
N GLY A 632 37.36 21.40 -15.38
CA GLY A 632 37.25 19.98 -15.06
C GLY A 632 38.11 19.07 -15.94
N ARG A 633 39.09 19.62 -16.66
CA ARG A 633 40.02 18.82 -17.47
C ARG A 633 41.21 18.42 -16.60
N CYS A 634 41.61 17.15 -16.67
CA CYS A 634 42.82 16.67 -15.98
C CYS A 634 44.05 17.44 -16.47
N THR A 635 44.85 17.96 -15.55
CA THR A 635 46.11 18.66 -15.81
C THR A 635 47.31 17.80 -15.45
N GLN A 636 47.16 16.91 -14.46
CA GLN A 636 48.23 16.07 -13.96
C GLN A 636 47.66 14.80 -13.32
N ARG A 637 48.33 13.66 -13.54
CA ARG A 637 48.17 12.43 -12.75
C ARG A 637 49.48 12.07 -12.08
N GLU A 638 49.49 11.95 -10.76
CA GLU A 638 50.63 11.49 -9.96
C GLU A 638 50.31 10.11 -9.41
N MET A 639 51.06 9.08 -9.79
CA MET A 639 50.83 7.70 -9.37
C MET A 639 52.04 7.17 -8.62
N THR A 640 51.80 6.53 -7.48
CA THR A 640 52.82 5.84 -6.68
C THR A 640 52.63 4.34 -6.84
N LEU A 641 53.67 3.63 -7.30
CA LEU A 641 53.68 2.18 -7.40
C LEU A 641 54.11 1.54 -6.08
N ASP A 642 53.73 0.29 -5.82
CA ASP A 642 54.11 -0.43 -4.60
C ASP A 642 55.63 -0.61 -4.44
N ASN A 643 56.36 -0.59 -5.56
CA ASN A 643 57.82 -0.67 -5.57
C ASN A 643 58.51 0.69 -5.33
N GLY A 644 57.75 1.75 -5.05
CA GLY A 644 58.27 3.10 -4.76
C GLY A 644 58.49 3.99 -5.97
N LEU A 645 58.32 3.50 -7.20
CA LEU A 645 58.41 4.33 -8.40
C LEU A 645 57.23 5.31 -8.46
N GLN A 646 57.51 6.56 -8.87
CA GLN A 646 56.50 7.58 -9.08
C GLN A 646 56.32 7.84 -10.57
N ILE A 647 55.08 7.77 -11.07
CA ILE A 647 54.71 8.08 -12.45
C ILE A 647 53.88 9.36 -12.47
N ASN A 648 54.45 10.44 -12.99
CA ASN A 648 53.81 11.73 -13.15
C ASN A 648 53.46 11.97 -14.62
N THR A 649 52.18 11.96 -14.95
CA THR A 649 51.67 12.24 -16.30
C THR A 649 51.13 13.66 -16.37
N GLY A 650 51.71 14.49 -17.23
CA GLY A 650 51.18 15.83 -17.54
C GLY A 650 50.14 15.79 -18.65
N PHE A 651 49.14 16.66 -18.56
CA PHE A 651 48.11 16.83 -19.58
C PHE A 651 48.00 18.30 -19.99
N ALA A 652 47.99 18.56 -21.29
CA ALA A 652 47.73 19.88 -21.86
C ALA A 652 46.39 19.83 -22.62
N ASN A 653 45.41 20.62 -22.18
CA ASN A 653 44.06 20.64 -22.75
C ASN A 653 43.37 19.25 -22.82
N GLY A 654 43.67 18.37 -21.85
CA GLY A 654 43.11 17.02 -21.78
C GLY A 654 43.86 15.94 -22.59
N THR A 655 44.86 16.33 -23.38
CA THR A 655 45.75 15.38 -24.07
C THR A 655 47.04 15.22 -23.26
N ARG A 656 47.54 13.99 -23.14
CA ARG A 656 48.82 13.69 -22.48
C ARG A 656 49.95 14.47 -23.14
N SER A 657 50.65 15.30 -22.36
CA SER A 657 51.79 16.11 -22.80
C SER A 657 53.12 15.56 -22.34
N SER A 658 53.18 14.88 -21.19
CA SER A 658 54.39 14.24 -20.68
C SER A 658 54.09 13.02 -19.80
N VAL A 659 55.06 12.11 -19.69
CA VAL A 659 55.09 11.03 -18.69
C VAL A 659 56.49 11.00 -18.11
N THR A 660 56.61 11.30 -16.81
CA THR A 660 57.85 11.24 -16.05
C THR A 660 57.77 10.09 -15.06
N VAL A 661 58.71 9.16 -15.12
CA VAL A 661 58.91 8.11 -14.12
C VAL A 661 60.13 8.50 -13.28
N THR A 662 59.98 8.56 -11.96
CA THR A 662 61.07 8.90 -11.03
C THR A 662 61.31 7.74 -10.10
N ASP A 663 62.58 7.39 -9.91
CA ASP A 663 63.02 6.42 -8.92
C ASP A 663 63.61 7.13 -7.71
N GLY A 664 62.75 7.50 -6.75
CA GLY A 664 63.20 8.11 -5.50
C GLY A 664 63.87 7.12 -4.53
N GLY A 665 63.75 5.81 -4.81
CA GLY A 665 64.26 4.74 -3.97
C GLY A 665 65.63 4.19 -4.38
N ASP A 666 66.18 4.65 -5.51
CA ASP A 666 67.49 4.23 -6.05
C ASP A 666 67.56 2.70 -6.32
N GLY A 667 66.45 2.13 -6.79
CA GLY A 667 66.32 0.71 -7.13
C GLY A 667 66.78 0.36 -8.56
N TYR A 668 66.92 1.36 -9.41
CA TYR A 668 67.35 1.26 -10.80
C TYR A 668 68.61 2.10 -11.02
N SER A 669 69.35 1.83 -12.11
CA SER A 669 70.55 2.59 -12.48
C SER A 669 70.24 3.95 -13.13
N TRP A 670 69.05 4.49 -12.88
CA TRP A 670 68.53 5.74 -13.43
C TRP A 670 67.60 6.41 -12.42
N SER A 671 67.65 7.75 -12.38
CA SER A 671 66.89 8.54 -11.41
C SER A 671 65.56 9.02 -11.96
N SER A 672 65.51 9.33 -13.27
CA SER A 672 64.27 9.73 -13.94
C SER A 672 64.24 9.43 -15.42
N TYR A 673 63.05 9.22 -15.95
CA TYR A 673 62.76 9.02 -17.36
C TYR A 673 61.53 9.85 -17.76
N THR A 674 61.63 10.67 -18.79
CA THR A 674 60.57 11.58 -19.23
C THR A 674 60.31 11.45 -20.72
N ASP A 675 59.10 11.04 -21.11
CA ASP A 675 58.59 11.17 -22.47
C ASP A 675 57.77 12.45 -22.61
N THR A 676 57.96 13.20 -23.70
CA THR A 676 57.14 14.37 -24.08
C THR A 676 56.38 14.08 -25.37
N PHE A 677 55.16 14.58 -25.48
CA PHE A 677 54.23 14.31 -26.58
C PHE A 677 53.72 15.61 -27.23
N ASP A 678 53.43 15.56 -28.52
CA ASP A 678 52.71 16.62 -29.22
C ASP A 678 51.18 16.55 -28.99
N ALA A 679 50.44 17.52 -29.53
CA ALA A 679 48.99 17.56 -29.41
C ALA A 679 48.27 16.41 -30.15
N ALA A 680 48.94 15.72 -31.08
CA ALA A 680 48.42 14.54 -31.77
C ALA A 680 48.74 13.23 -31.02
N GLY A 681 49.49 13.29 -29.92
CA GLY A 681 49.89 12.15 -29.10
C GLY A 681 51.15 11.44 -29.59
N ASN A 682 51.87 12.00 -30.57
CA ASN A 682 53.16 11.46 -31.00
C ASN A 682 54.23 11.89 -30.01
N ARG A 683 55.16 10.97 -29.69
CA ARG A 683 56.33 11.30 -28.87
C ARG A 683 57.23 12.27 -29.64
N THR A 684 57.65 13.36 -29.01
CA THR A 684 58.56 14.38 -29.57
C THR A 684 59.94 14.32 -28.93
N SER A 685 60.01 13.96 -27.65
CA SER A 685 61.28 13.73 -26.96
C SER A 685 61.16 12.64 -25.89
N GLN A 686 62.30 12.06 -25.56
CA GLN A 686 62.52 11.19 -24.41
C GLN A 686 63.81 11.61 -23.74
N VAL A 687 63.81 11.79 -22.42
CA VAL A 687 64.99 12.16 -21.64
C VAL A 687 65.14 11.17 -20.49
N MET A 688 66.29 10.51 -20.38
CA MET A 688 66.61 9.62 -19.26
C MET A 688 67.83 10.16 -18.53
N THR A 689 67.72 10.34 -17.22
CA THR A 689 68.82 10.75 -16.34
C THR A 689 69.31 9.52 -15.59
N LEU A 690 70.59 9.21 -15.74
CA LEU A 690 71.26 8.11 -15.06
C LEU A 690 71.84 8.58 -13.73
N ASP A 691 71.99 7.70 -12.74
CA ASP A 691 72.49 8.09 -11.40
C ASP A 691 73.94 8.57 -11.43
N ASN A 692 74.69 8.20 -12.47
CA ASN A 692 76.04 8.70 -12.68
C ASN A 692 76.08 10.14 -13.25
N GLY A 693 74.94 10.75 -13.55
CA GLY A 693 74.80 12.12 -14.07
C GLY A 693 74.83 12.25 -15.59
N LEU A 694 74.86 11.14 -16.32
CA LEU A 694 74.63 11.16 -17.76
C LEU A 694 73.14 11.38 -18.05
N GLU A 695 72.85 12.31 -18.95
CA GLU A 695 71.51 12.47 -19.53
C GLU A 695 71.50 11.92 -20.95
N ILE A 696 70.50 11.09 -21.28
CA ILE A 696 70.27 10.56 -22.62
C ILE A 696 68.97 11.17 -23.15
N ALA A 697 69.08 12.13 -24.06
CA ALA A 697 67.96 12.78 -24.72
C ALA A 697 67.79 12.23 -26.15
N THR A 698 66.62 11.68 -26.47
CA THR A 698 66.24 11.24 -27.82
C THR A 698 65.15 12.16 -28.36
N ALA A 699 65.41 12.82 -29.48
CA ALA A 699 64.42 13.58 -30.23
C ALA A 699 63.73 12.66 -31.25
N PHE A 700 62.43 12.88 -31.47
CA PHE A 700 61.62 12.12 -32.41
C PHE A 700 61.00 13.04 -33.47
N SER A 701 60.88 12.54 -34.69
CA SER A 701 60.20 13.23 -35.80
C SER A 701 59.30 12.24 -36.52
N GLY A 702 57.99 12.49 -36.53
CA GLY A 702 57.02 11.55 -37.12
C GLY A 702 56.88 10.22 -36.38
N GLY A 703 57.31 10.15 -35.12
CA GLY A 703 57.29 8.93 -34.28
C GLY A 703 58.61 8.15 -34.27
N ASP A 704 59.51 8.43 -35.19
CA ASP A 704 60.83 7.78 -35.28
C ASP A 704 61.94 8.64 -34.66
N PRO A 705 62.99 8.03 -34.05
CA PRO A 705 64.13 8.77 -33.52
C PRO A 705 64.84 9.58 -34.62
N SER A 706 65.00 10.89 -34.43
CA SER A 706 65.73 11.78 -35.33
C SER A 706 67.13 12.13 -34.82
N ALA A 707 67.30 12.19 -33.50
CA ALA A 707 68.60 12.37 -32.86
C ALA A 707 68.62 11.74 -31.46
N ARG A 708 69.77 11.24 -31.03
CA ARG A 708 70.05 10.80 -29.67
C ARG A 708 71.31 11.48 -29.16
N THR A 709 71.18 12.26 -28.11
CA THR A 709 72.24 13.05 -27.48
C THR A 709 72.50 12.51 -26.08
N MET A 710 73.75 12.20 -25.78
CA MET A 710 74.21 11.94 -24.42
C MET A 710 74.92 13.20 -23.93
N THR A 711 74.52 13.72 -22.77
CA THR A 711 75.14 14.88 -22.13
C THR A 711 75.77 14.43 -20.83
N ASP A 712 77.03 14.78 -20.61
CA ASP A 712 77.72 14.52 -19.36
C ASP A 712 77.67 15.76 -18.45
N HIS A 713 76.72 15.76 -17.51
CA HIS A 713 76.59 16.86 -16.56
C HIS A 713 77.60 16.80 -15.41
N ASN A 714 78.24 15.65 -15.19
CA ASN A 714 79.10 15.40 -14.05
C ASN A 714 80.59 15.35 -14.40
N ASP A 715 80.96 15.64 -15.65
CA ASP A 715 82.35 15.71 -16.11
C ASP A 715 83.13 14.38 -15.86
N GLN A 716 82.47 13.25 -16.14
CA GLN A 716 83.03 11.89 -16.01
C GLN A 716 83.79 11.42 -17.26
N PHE A 717 83.48 11.99 -18.42
CA PHE A 717 84.06 11.66 -19.71
C PHE A 717 84.83 12.85 -20.25
N VAL A 718 85.76 12.60 -21.19
CA VAL A 718 86.54 13.66 -21.87
C VAL A 718 85.72 14.44 -22.93
N TRP A 719 84.39 14.35 -22.85
CA TRP A 719 83.45 14.95 -23.78
C TRP A 719 82.21 15.43 -23.02
N GLN A 720 81.66 16.56 -23.48
CA GLN A 720 80.47 17.19 -22.92
C GLN A 720 79.19 16.58 -23.52
N THR A 721 79.16 16.39 -24.84
CA THR A 721 78.02 15.79 -25.51
C THR A 721 78.42 14.81 -26.61
N ALA A 722 77.64 13.74 -26.77
CA ALA A 722 77.75 12.79 -27.87
C ALA A 722 76.38 12.62 -28.55
N THR A 723 76.25 13.13 -29.78
CA THR A 723 75.02 13.13 -30.57
C THR A 723 75.10 12.14 -31.72
N THR A 724 74.08 11.31 -31.92
CA THR A 724 73.87 10.51 -33.13
C THR A 724 72.60 11.00 -33.81
N ARG A 725 72.66 11.35 -35.10
CA ARG A 725 71.50 11.75 -35.90
C ARG A 725 71.11 10.65 -36.86
N TYR A 726 69.81 10.55 -37.13
CA TYR A 726 69.21 9.51 -37.96
C TYR A 726 68.39 10.12 -39.11
N ASP A 727 68.28 9.39 -40.21
CA ASP A 727 67.31 9.70 -41.27
C ASP A 727 65.92 9.11 -40.95
N ALA A 728 64.94 9.39 -41.82
CA ALA A 728 63.57 8.90 -41.68
C ALA A 728 63.43 7.35 -41.79
N SER A 729 64.49 6.63 -42.16
CA SER A 729 64.52 5.16 -42.18
C SER A 729 65.23 4.56 -40.96
N GLY A 730 65.71 5.41 -40.04
CA GLY A 730 66.44 5.01 -38.84
C GLY A 730 67.93 4.73 -39.08
N GLN A 731 68.47 5.06 -40.25
CA GLN A 731 69.92 4.93 -40.50
C GLN A 731 70.67 6.14 -39.94
N VAL A 732 71.87 5.90 -39.40
CA VAL A 732 72.73 6.98 -38.90
C VAL A 732 73.18 7.86 -40.06
N THR A 733 72.99 9.17 -39.93
CA THR A 733 73.48 10.20 -40.86
C THR A 733 74.69 10.93 -40.31
N GLU A 734 74.81 11.03 -38.99
CA GLU A 734 75.90 11.75 -38.33
C GLU A 734 76.16 11.23 -36.92
N LYS A 735 77.42 11.22 -36.49
CA LYS A 735 77.82 11.14 -35.08
C LYS A 735 78.69 12.34 -34.74
N ALA A 736 78.27 13.18 -33.82
CA ALA A 736 78.99 14.35 -33.36
C ALA A 736 79.41 14.20 -31.89
N LEU A 737 80.64 14.56 -31.54
CA LEU A 737 81.11 14.71 -30.16
C LEU A 737 81.58 16.14 -29.94
N LEU A 738 81.16 16.74 -28.82
CA LEU A 738 81.75 17.97 -28.29
C LEU A 738 82.67 17.57 -27.14
N MET A 739 83.98 17.77 -27.31
CA MET A 739 85.00 17.47 -26.31
C MET A 739 85.07 18.56 -25.24
N ASP A 740 85.57 18.26 -24.05
CA ASP A 740 85.69 19.27 -22.98
C ASP A 740 86.67 20.39 -23.32
N ASP A 741 87.62 20.11 -24.20
CA ASP A 741 88.59 21.06 -24.73
C ASP A 741 88.05 21.89 -25.91
N GLY A 742 86.74 21.88 -26.16
CA GLY A 742 86.11 22.70 -27.19
C GLY A 742 86.27 22.16 -28.62
N ARG A 743 86.85 20.98 -28.81
CA ARG A 743 86.85 20.33 -30.13
C ARG A 743 85.51 19.71 -30.45
N GLU A 744 85.02 19.96 -31.66
CA GLU A 744 83.84 19.31 -32.22
C GLU A 744 84.27 18.27 -33.25
N ILE A 745 84.00 16.99 -32.98
CA ILE A 745 84.28 15.87 -33.88
C ILE A 745 82.95 15.43 -34.51
N SER A 746 82.74 15.67 -35.80
CA SER A 746 81.56 15.16 -36.53
C SER A 746 81.97 14.11 -37.56
N THR A 747 81.27 12.98 -37.58
CA THR A 747 81.41 11.91 -38.57
C THR A 747 80.11 11.77 -39.34
N ALA A 748 80.15 12.02 -40.65
CA ALA A 748 79.00 11.85 -41.54
C ALA A 748 78.92 10.42 -42.08
N TYR A 749 77.69 9.96 -42.33
CA TYR A 749 77.37 8.63 -42.82
C TYR A 749 76.37 8.68 -43.99
N SER A 750 76.46 7.71 -44.90
CA SER A 750 75.49 7.49 -45.97
C SER A 750 75.32 5.99 -46.21
N GLY A 751 74.09 5.48 -46.17
CA GLY A 751 73.83 4.04 -46.33
C GLY A 751 74.44 3.16 -45.23
N GLY A 752 74.72 3.73 -44.05
CA GLY A 752 75.39 3.06 -42.93
C GLY A 752 76.93 3.13 -42.96
N GLU A 753 77.53 3.60 -44.06
CA GLU A 753 78.98 3.71 -44.23
C GLU A 753 79.48 5.14 -43.96
N ARG A 754 80.68 5.27 -43.40
CA ARG A 754 81.29 6.57 -43.08
C ARG A 754 81.72 7.30 -44.35
N THR A 755 81.29 8.55 -44.53
CA THR A 755 81.66 9.40 -45.68
C THR A 755 82.75 10.39 -45.33
N SER A 756 82.67 11.03 -44.16
CA SER A 756 83.69 11.98 -43.69
C SER A 756 83.80 12.01 -42.17
N THR A 757 84.92 12.52 -41.67
CA THR A 757 85.12 12.89 -40.27
C THR A 757 85.77 14.27 -40.20
N SER A 758 85.03 15.25 -39.75
CA SER A 758 85.49 16.61 -39.52
C SER A 758 85.80 16.81 -38.04
N VAL A 759 86.92 17.47 -37.74
CA VAL A 759 87.25 17.94 -36.41
C VAL A 759 87.47 19.44 -36.50
N THR A 760 86.70 20.21 -35.73
CA THR A 760 86.80 21.66 -35.66
C THR A 760 87.25 22.05 -34.25
N ASP A 761 88.19 22.97 -34.14
CA ASP A 761 88.60 23.55 -32.87
C ASP A 761 87.84 24.85 -32.61
N SER A 762 86.57 24.74 -32.19
CA SER A 762 85.76 25.92 -31.88
C SER A 762 86.22 26.65 -30.61
N GLY A 763 87.10 26.01 -29.82
CA GLY A 763 87.73 26.57 -28.62
C GLY A 763 89.01 27.36 -28.86
N GLU A 764 89.58 27.36 -30.07
CA GLU A 764 90.85 28.01 -30.42
C GLU A 764 92.01 27.57 -29.49
N ASN A 765 92.02 26.30 -29.10
CA ASN A 765 93.00 25.70 -28.19
C ASN A 765 94.21 25.11 -28.92
N PHE A 766 94.12 24.95 -30.23
CA PHE A 766 95.15 24.43 -31.11
C PHE A 766 95.51 25.46 -32.17
N SER A 767 96.64 25.28 -32.84
CA SER A 767 97.07 26.17 -33.93
C SER A 767 96.39 25.87 -35.27
N TRP A 768 95.32 25.08 -35.26
CA TRP A 768 94.59 24.65 -36.44
C TRP A 768 93.10 24.82 -36.21
N GLN A 769 92.39 25.21 -37.26
CA GLN A 769 90.98 25.57 -37.20
C GLN A 769 90.08 24.34 -37.38
N SER A 770 90.36 23.54 -38.42
CA SER A 770 89.63 22.30 -38.66
C SER A 770 90.41 21.33 -39.55
N TYR A 771 90.05 20.06 -39.50
CA TYR A 771 90.41 19.12 -40.55
C TYR A 771 89.26 18.16 -40.88
N THR A 772 89.15 17.74 -42.13
CA THR A 772 88.16 16.76 -42.59
C THR A 772 88.85 15.60 -43.29
N ASP A 773 88.69 14.40 -42.78
CA ASP A 773 89.03 13.15 -43.48
C ASP A 773 87.83 12.70 -44.33
N HIS A 774 88.03 12.41 -45.62
CA HIS A 774 87.03 11.82 -46.52
C HIS A 774 87.32 10.34 -46.75
N PHE A 775 86.27 9.52 -46.84
CA PHE A 775 86.37 8.06 -46.97
C PHE A 775 85.64 7.54 -48.22
N ASP A 776 86.20 6.50 -48.82
CA ASP A 776 85.56 5.77 -49.91
C ASP A 776 84.45 4.85 -49.37
N LEU A 777 83.27 4.94 -49.96
CA LEU A 777 82.07 4.20 -49.52
C LEU A 777 82.20 2.67 -49.70
N ALA A 778 83.00 2.19 -50.64
CA ALA A 778 83.10 0.75 -50.93
C ALA A 778 84.17 0.05 -50.08
N SER A 779 85.27 0.74 -49.76
CA SER A 779 86.43 0.18 -49.08
C SER A 779 86.63 0.69 -47.65
N GLY A 780 86.01 1.80 -47.27
CA GLY A 780 86.21 2.47 -45.98
C GLY A 780 87.59 3.14 -45.83
N ALA A 781 88.42 3.11 -46.88
CA ALA A 781 89.74 3.73 -46.89
C ALA A 781 89.63 5.26 -46.93
N ARG A 782 90.55 5.96 -46.26
CA ARG A 782 90.66 7.42 -46.36
C ARG A 782 91.17 7.79 -47.75
N VAL A 783 90.45 8.65 -48.45
CA VAL A 783 90.78 9.12 -49.81
C VAL A 783 91.30 10.55 -49.83
N ALA A 784 90.88 11.39 -48.88
CA ALA A 784 91.39 12.75 -48.74
C ALA A 784 91.44 13.21 -47.28
N ARG A 785 92.27 14.19 -46.99
CA ARG A 785 92.27 14.99 -45.76
C ARG A 785 92.46 16.45 -46.13
N GLU A 786 91.53 17.30 -45.72
CA GLU A 786 91.63 18.77 -45.80
C GLU A 786 91.97 19.28 -44.39
N LEU A 787 92.95 20.16 -44.23
CA LEU A 787 93.37 20.73 -42.94
C LEU A 787 93.55 22.25 -43.07
N THR A 788 92.82 23.02 -42.28
CA THR A 788 92.89 24.48 -42.25
C THR A 788 93.56 24.94 -40.95
N PHE A 789 94.56 25.81 -41.05
CA PHE A 789 95.22 26.47 -39.92
C PHE A 789 94.60 27.83 -39.62
N ASP A 790 94.69 28.31 -38.37
CA ASP A 790 94.16 29.63 -37.97
C ASP A 790 94.83 30.78 -38.74
N SER A 791 96.02 30.54 -39.28
CA SER A 791 96.72 31.48 -40.16
C SER A 791 96.07 31.63 -41.55
N GLY A 792 95.04 30.85 -41.87
CA GLY A 792 94.45 30.74 -43.21
C GLY A 792 95.25 29.85 -44.17
N MET A 793 96.22 29.08 -43.66
CA MET A 793 96.95 28.09 -44.49
C MET A 793 96.13 26.82 -44.59
N GLU A 794 96.00 26.25 -45.77
CA GLU A 794 95.24 25.02 -46.04
C GLU A 794 96.18 23.92 -46.53
N ILE A 795 95.97 22.69 -46.07
CA ILE A 795 96.71 21.49 -46.51
C ILE A 795 95.70 20.43 -46.94
N ASP A 796 95.64 20.18 -48.24
CA ASP A 796 94.82 19.14 -48.85
C ASP A 796 95.70 17.95 -49.21
N THR A 797 95.42 16.79 -48.64
CA THR A 797 96.15 15.55 -48.89
C THR A 797 95.21 14.53 -49.52
N GLU A 798 95.52 14.06 -50.72
CA GLU A 798 94.85 12.90 -51.31
C GLU A 798 95.64 11.62 -51.01
N TYR A 799 94.96 10.48 -51.03
CA TYR A 799 95.54 9.18 -50.73
C TYR A 799 95.28 8.16 -51.84
N HIS A 800 96.26 7.29 -52.08
CA HIS A 800 96.10 6.06 -52.83
C HIS A 800 95.26 5.05 -52.04
N THR A 801 94.71 4.04 -52.73
CA THR A 801 93.89 2.98 -52.10
C THR A 801 94.64 2.15 -51.06
N ASN A 802 95.97 2.17 -51.05
CA ASN A 802 96.81 1.51 -50.03
C ASN A 802 97.14 2.40 -48.82
N GLY A 803 96.63 3.63 -48.78
CA GLY A 803 96.84 4.59 -47.68
C GLY A 803 98.12 5.44 -47.78
N ALA A 804 98.95 5.24 -48.80
CA ALA A 804 100.03 6.17 -49.13
C ALA A 804 99.44 7.50 -49.63
N ARG A 805 100.12 8.63 -49.38
CA ARG A 805 99.71 9.93 -49.94
C ARG A 805 99.84 9.83 -51.47
N SER A 806 98.89 10.38 -52.22
CA SER A 806 99.00 10.55 -53.68
C SER A 806 99.37 11.98 -54.05
N SER A 807 98.82 12.96 -53.32
CA SER A 807 99.15 14.37 -53.46
C SER A 807 99.05 15.09 -52.10
N VAL A 808 99.84 16.15 -51.91
CA VAL A 808 99.72 17.10 -50.80
C VAL A 808 99.82 18.50 -51.39
N THR A 809 98.71 19.22 -51.40
CA THR A 809 98.64 20.64 -51.77
C THR A 809 98.64 21.48 -50.50
N VAL A 810 99.53 22.46 -50.43
CA VAL A 810 99.57 23.45 -49.36
C VAL A 810 99.27 24.80 -49.98
N THR A 811 98.20 25.45 -49.53
CA THR A 811 97.71 26.74 -50.03
C THR A 811 97.90 27.80 -48.96
N ASP A 812 98.48 28.95 -49.32
CA ASP A 812 98.56 30.13 -48.46
C ASP A 812 97.32 31.00 -48.65
N GLY A 813 96.18 30.58 -48.09
CA GLY A 813 94.94 31.35 -48.13
C GLY A 813 95.03 32.69 -47.38
N GLY A 814 96.00 32.84 -46.47
CA GLY A 814 96.26 34.07 -45.71
C GLY A 814 97.15 35.09 -46.41
N GLY A 815 97.85 34.72 -47.50
CA GLY A 815 98.77 35.59 -48.23
C GLY A 815 99.98 36.05 -47.41
N ALA A 816 100.43 35.23 -46.46
CA ALA A 816 101.58 35.52 -45.59
C ALA A 816 102.93 35.36 -46.31
N PHE A 817 102.95 34.65 -47.43
CA PHE A 817 104.12 34.36 -48.22
C PHE A 817 103.97 34.89 -49.65
N PHE A 818 105.07 34.97 -50.40
CA PHE A 818 105.06 35.39 -51.82
C PHE A 818 104.63 34.27 -52.78
N TRP A 819 103.95 33.25 -52.27
CA TRP A 819 103.50 32.09 -53.01
C TRP A 819 102.07 31.72 -52.62
N SER A 820 101.31 31.26 -53.61
CA SER A 820 99.87 30.99 -53.49
C SER A 820 99.59 29.55 -53.05
N HIS A 821 100.24 28.56 -53.67
CA HIS A 821 100.17 27.16 -53.24
C HIS A 821 101.38 26.36 -53.73
N TYR A 822 101.62 25.19 -53.15
CA TYR A 822 102.43 24.15 -53.77
C TYR A 822 101.80 22.78 -53.64
N THR A 823 101.92 21.95 -54.68
CA THR A 823 101.45 20.56 -54.66
C THR A 823 102.64 19.63 -54.78
N THR A 824 102.77 18.68 -53.85
CA THR A 824 103.71 17.56 -53.92
C THR A 824 102.96 16.29 -54.33
N THR A 825 103.34 15.64 -55.41
CA THR A 825 102.79 14.34 -55.84
C THR A 825 103.68 13.19 -55.38
N TYR A 826 103.07 12.03 -55.15
CA TYR A 826 103.71 10.86 -54.56
C TYR A 826 103.33 9.60 -55.32
N ASP A 827 104.24 8.63 -55.36
CA ASP A 827 103.96 7.32 -55.95
C ASP A 827 103.16 6.41 -55.01
N THR A 828 102.90 5.17 -55.43
CA THR A 828 102.16 4.20 -54.61
C THR A 828 102.97 3.64 -53.44
N ALA A 829 104.31 3.80 -53.41
CA ALA A 829 105.14 3.46 -52.25
C ALA A 829 105.14 4.57 -51.19
N GLY A 830 104.71 5.78 -51.56
CA GLY A 830 104.66 6.96 -50.71
C GLY A 830 105.89 7.86 -50.85
N ASP A 831 106.73 7.62 -51.87
CA ASP A 831 107.89 8.43 -52.17
C ASP A 831 107.48 9.67 -52.99
N ALA A 832 108.06 10.82 -52.67
CA ALA A 832 107.75 12.08 -53.36
C ALA A 832 108.30 12.04 -54.78
N LEU A 833 107.49 12.40 -55.77
CA LEU A 833 107.86 12.42 -57.19
C LEU A 833 108.21 13.84 -57.65
N GLU A 834 107.32 14.78 -57.37
CA GLU A 834 107.40 16.15 -57.86
C GLU A 834 106.74 17.11 -56.88
N ARG A 835 107.28 18.33 -56.77
CA ARG A 835 106.62 19.47 -56.13
C ARG A 835 106.53 20.64 -57.10
N VAL A 836 105.34 21.16 -57.33
CA VAL A 836 105.09 22.38 -58.09
C VAL A 836 104.70 23.48 -57.12
N LEU A 837 105.49 24.56 -57.05
CA LEU A 837 105.24 25.76 -56.24
C LEU A 837 104.78 26.91 -57.15
N THR A 838 103.61 27.47 -56.88
CA THR A 838 103.01 28.58 -57.64
C THR A 838 103.15 29.88 -56.87
N LEU A 839 103.92 30.83 -57.39
CA LEU A 839 104.11 32.16 -56.82
C LEU A 839 102.86 33.05 -57.04
N ASP A 840 102.68 34.11 -56.24
CA ASP A 840 101.49 35.00 -56.36
C ASP A 840 101.39 35.72 -57.71
N ASN A 841 102.51 35.84 -58.42
CA ASN A 841 102.59 36.44 -59.75
C ASN A 841 102.24 35.45 -60.88
N GLY A 842 101.84 34.21 -60.55
CA GLY A 842 101.48 33.14 -61.49
C GLY A 842 102.65 32.36 -62.06
N GLN A 843 103.88 32.55 -61.57
CA GLN A 843 105.04 31.74 -61.98
C GLN A 843 105.09 30.42 -61.21
N GLU A 844 105.36 29.31 -61.90
CA GLU A 844 105.50 27.98 -61.31
C GLU A 844 106.97 27.55 -61.23
N LEU A 845 107.33 26.94 -60.10
CA LEU A 845 108.64 26.37 -59.80
C LEU A 845 108.48 24.87 -59.52
N THR A 846 108.95 24.04 -60.44
CA THR A 846 108.89 22.58 -60.33
C THR A 846 110.20 22.02 -59.76
N THR A 847 110.09 21.20 -58.71
CA THR A 847 111.18 20.42 -58.13
C THR A 847 110.85 18.94 -58.29
N THR A 848 111.66 18.19 -59.05
CA THR A 848 111.53 16.74 -59.14
C THR A 848 112.44 16.05 -58.13
N PHE A 849 111.92 15.03 -57.46
CA PHE A 849 112.66 14.22 -56.49
C PHE A 849 112.99 12.90 -57.20
N ALA A 850 114.23 12.75 -57.67
CA ALA A 850 114.67 11.52 -58.33
C ALA A 850 115.12 10.50 -57.27
N GLU A 851 114.79 9.21 -57.47
CA GLU A 851 115.42 8.11 -56.74
C GLU A 851 116.94 8.15 -56.99
N GLU A 852 117.75 8.19 -55.92
CA GLU A 852 119.20 7.97 -56.00
C GLU A 852 119.44 6.54 -56.54
N PRO A 853 120.23 6.34 -57.61
CA PRO A 853 120.56 5.02 -58.09
C PRO A 853 121.51 4.31 -57.11
N ASP A 854 121.18 3.05 -56.79
CA ASP A 854 121.97 2.10 -56.00
C ASP A 854 123.43 2.01 -56.51
N TYR A 855 124.37 2.66 -55.82
CA TYR A 855 125.81 2.53 -56.08
C TYR A 855 126.39 1.37 -55.27
N GLY A 856 126.26 0.15 -55.79
CA GLY A 856 126.98 -1.04 -55.32
C GLY A 856 128.26 -1.32 -56.12
N LEU A 857 129.41 -1.26 -55.46
CA LEU A 857 130.63 -2.08 -55.69
C LEU A 857 131.20 -2.37 -54.29
N ALA A 858 131.35 -3.60 -53.82
CA ALA A 858 131.91 -4.78 -54.48
C ALA A 858 131.10 -6.08 -54.28
#